data_AF-A0A6V8EVB1-F1
#
_entry.id   AF-A0A6V8EVB1-F1
#
_cell.length_a   1.000
_cell.length_b   1.000
_cell.length_c   1.000
_cell.angle_alpha   90.00
_cell.angle_beta   90.00
_cell.angle_gamma   90.00
#
_symmetry.space_group_name_H-M   'P 1'
#
loop_
_entity.id
_entity.type
_entity.pdbx_description
1 polymer ?
#
loop_
_entity_poly.entity_id
_entity_poly.type
_entity_poly.pdbx_seq_one_letter_code
_entity_poly.pdbx_strand_id
1 'polypeptide(L)'
;MRRKQTAAFLAIIMLSSVLFLSQTRPQSPVGSTDPDDATGGAPVAVDTDEDQIPDVHESAFAEALVIFDPQGDVTVQGLNPLDSTDNTSDADRDGATALQEFCWPYSLESCFSTRLSLTGKSPEETESGFREYLDPRKADTDGDGLPDGFEISMCTDGGAGYIDQSSTAWTCLYFDPLDPRDSIEDPDQCFGLLEWGCGDGFDFDRDGDVEPGERFTSPEEYRYSQPDGWVDERDGLWCQGPIPGIADGACQTSQESETGIPGWLGSDPRYPDSDHYVIDDGTATPLAVRGDGISDGWEYHYGLDPRNASDAIVDHDMDGWDSDGDGYISQDSSIATSRWGEAFSSYEEYMISIDEGFSVRPGLHLASMENPEQPSFLTEMSNPSLADSSIVAVEAIDSEGIVLIVSKYGITVLDPLSESTTIYEESVQGEISDAEVATLSDGSKAVVVSTNFGITAIPILEGALDPDSAAFLATTPLLSISPLPPMGPGAMILFGSGGSAFSVVVNPDNGALGIDGLENIETLEQALVSRNATGTVALHVVRQGEPPMLLVGTDTGLIRWTTSDLSETFGSPLWVYDGENAESFVGIADLLNTSKSAVVNVLELAGILDASGNMAQLTGVWLGTPSGIHIIDLDDLVTEPAYAISNDRMFNSESWLSGGNDVLSIEQIPGMVLVGSREGMWALEGDGSGVLGMIDPPVKMNGPISDIESWMSGGERWISAGLESGRYMNILPIDPTSTDSDFDGMPDGWEFYHGLDPTNPFDAPRDADLDGFDVGGPFGFQAPWT
;
A
#
# COMPACT_ATOMS: atom_id res chain seq x y z
N MET A 1 -33.71 31.30 44.38
CA MET A 1 -33.22 31.87 43.11
C MET A 1 -32.19 33.00 43.25
N ARG A 2 -32.19 33.82 44.31
CA ARG A 2 -31.26 34.98 44.46
C ARG A 2 -29.84 34.72 45.00
N ARG A 3 -29.40 33.47 45.21
CA ARG A 3 -28.02 33.15 45.68
C ARG A 3 -27.12 32.49 44.62
N LYS A 4 -27.70 31.76 43.66
CA LYS A 4 -26.94 31.11 42.58
C LYS A 4 -26.58 32.08 41.45
N GLN A 5 -27.43 33.08 41.18
CA GLN A 5 -27.15 34.12 40.18
C GLN A 5 -26.02 35.06 40.62
N THR A 6 -25.87 35.34 41.92
CA THR A 6 -24.82 36.22 42.45
C THR A 6 -23.44 35.57 42.42
N ALA A 7 -23.36 34.24 42.60
CA ALA A 7 -22.11 33.50 42.52
C ALA A 7 -21.60 33.38 41.07
N ALA A 8 -22.49 33.12 40.12
CA ALA A 8 -22.15 33.12 38.69
C ALA A 8 -21.69 34.52 38.22
N PHE A 9 -22.34 35.59 38.68
CA PHE A 9 -21.95 36.96 38.33
C PHE A 9 -20.60 37.37 38.93
N LEU A 10 -20.28 36.92 40.16
CA LEU A 10 -18.97 37.13 40.78
C LEU A 10 -17.86 36.30 40.13
N ALA A 11 -18.16 35.08 39.68
CA ALA A 11 -17.22 34.24 38.93
C ALA A 11 -16.91 34.84 37.55
N ILE A 12 -17.91 35.36 36.84
CA ILE A 12 -17.71 36.07 35.56
C ILE A 12 -16.91 37.36 35.76
N ILE A 13 -17.14 38.11 36.84
CA ILE A 13 -16.34 39.30 37.14
C ILE A 13 -14.89 38.90 37.46
N MET A 14 -14.67 37.87 38.29
CA MET A 14 -13.33 37.36 38.61
C MET A 14 -12.57 36.86 37.36
N LEU A 15 -13.22 36.05 36.52
CA LEU A 15 -12.64 35.59 35.25
C LEU A 15 -12.37 36.76 34.29
N SER A 16 -13.26 37.75 34.21
CA SER A 16 -13.02 38.95 33.40
C SER A 16 -11.85 39.78 33.94
N SER A 17 -11.68 39.90 35.26
CA SER A 17 -10.53 40.61 35.84
C SER A 17 -9.20 39.87 35.72
N VAL A 18 -9.20 38.53 35.63
CA VAL A 18 -8.00 37.74 35.31
C VAL A 18 -7.65 37.86 33.83
N LEU A 19 -8.65 37.86 32.93
CA LEU A 19 -8.47 38.13 31.50
C LEU A 19 -7.96 39.57 31.22
N PHE A 20 -8.34 40.56 32.04
CA PHE A 20 -7.83 41.93 31.91
C PHE A 20 -6.43 42.14 32.53
N LEU A 21 -6.02 41.34 33.51
CA LEU A 21 -4.67 41.39 34.07
C LEU A 21 -3.65 40.58 33.26
N SER A 22 -4.12 39.58 32.50
CA SER A 22 -3.30 38.80 31.56
C SER A 22 -3.04 39.52 30.22
N GLN A 23 -3.64 40.68 30.00
CA GLN A 23 -3.47 41.49 28.78
C GLN A 23 -2.73 42.82 29.02
N THR A 24 -2.09 43.00 30.18
CA THR A 24 -1.19 44.14 30.37
C THR A 24 0.18 43.81 29.81
N ARG A 25 0.47 44.34 28.61
CA ARG A 25 1.81 44.45 28.02
C ARG A 25 2.88 44.77 29.09
N PRO A 26 4.12 44.26 28.96
CA PRO A 26 5.26 45.08 29.33
C PRO A 26 5.22 46.32 28.42
N GLN A 27 4.68 47.42 28.94
CA GLN A 27 4.76 48.70 28.25
C GLN A 27 6.23 49.11 28.27
N SER A 28 6.84 49.22 27.09
CA SER A 28 8.10 49.94 26.96
C SER A 28 7.91 51.36 27.51
N PRO A 29 8.89 51.93 28.22
CA PRO A 29 8.75 53.26 28.79
C PRO A 29 8.69 54.29 27.66
N VAL A 30 7.49 54.74 27.29
CA VAL A 30 7.33 55.84 26.34
C VAL A 30 7.57 57.16 27.05
N GLY A 31 8.50 57.97 26.54
CA GLY A 31 8.92 59.25 27.15
C GLY A 31 7.88 60.37 27.21
N SER A 32 6.67 60.19 26.64
CA SER A 32 5.57 61.16 26.70
C SER A 32 4.22 60.52 26.38
N THR A 33 3.14 61.05 26.97
CA THR A 33 1.74 60.65 26.75
C THR A 33 0.98 61.61 25.82
N ASP A 34 1.66 62.58 25.22
CA ASP A 34 1.07 63.56 24.30
C ASP A 34 1.20 63.07 22.84
N PRO A 35 0.09 62.79 22.12
CA PRO A 35 0.12 62.18 20.79
C PRO A 35 0.78 63.06 19.70
N ASP A 36 0.93 64.37 19.92
CA ASP A 36 1.61 65.27 18.98
C ASP A 36 3.16 65.23 19.11
N ASP A 37 3.70 64.70 20.22
CA ASP A 37 5.14 64.49 20.47
C ASP A 37 5.56 63.02 20.24
N ALA A 38 4.60 62.12 20.05
CA ALA A 38 4.87 60.73 19.70
C ALA A 38 5.25 60.62 18.22
N THR A 39 6.55 60.71 17.91
CA THR A 39 7.05 60.29 16.60
C THR A 39 6.73 58.81 16.42
N GLY A 40 5.72 58.49 15.60
CA GLY A 40 5.35 57.13 15.21
C GLY A 40 6.42 56.44 14.37
N GLY A 41 7.60 56.23 14.95
CA GLY A 41 8.56 55.24 14.49
C GLY A 41 8.24 53.90 15.13
N ALA A 42 8.56 52.80 14.43
CA ALA A 42 8.63 51.47 15.02
C ALA A 42 9.40 51.53 16.36
N PRO A 43 9.05 50.69 17.37
CA PRO A 43 9.86 50.62 18.59
C PRO A 43 11.31 50.45 18.16
N VAL A 44 12.19 51.30 18.69
CA VAL A 44 13.62 51.16 18.45
C VAL A 44 13.95 49.78 19.00
N ALA A 45 14.32 48.85 18.13
CA ALA A 45 15.04 47.63 18.52
C ALA A 45 16.36 48.14 19.11
N VAL A 46 16.32 48.45 20.39
CA VAL A 46 17.53 48.71 21.16
C VAL A 46 18.13 47.34 21.34
N ASP A 47 19.40 47.25 20.97
CA ASP A 47 20.31 46.14 21.22
C ASP A 47 21.39 46.80 22.08
N THR A 48 21.26 46.61 23.40
CA THR A 48 21.98 47.37 24.42
C THR A 48 23.44 46.94 24.54
N ASP A 49 23.73 45.67 24.28
CA ASP A 49 25.05 45.05 24.40
C ASP A 49 25.72 44.74 23.05
N GLU A 50 25.08 45.12 21.95
CA GLU A 50 25.57 45.10 20.57
C GLU A 50 25.83 43.67 20.02
N ASP A 51 24.96 42.73 20.38
CA ASP A 51 25.10 41.30 20.08
C ASP A 51 24.22 40.83 18.90
N GLN A 52 23.47 41.76 18.29
CA GLN A 52 22.57 41.57 17.15
C GLN A 52 21.20 40.97 17.48
N ILE A 53 20.94 40.60 18.73
CA ILE A 53 19.61 40.23 19.23
C ILE A 53 18.97 41.49 19.85
N PRO A 54 17.73 41.84 19.50
CA PRO A 54 17.07 42.98 20.14
C PRO A 54 16.69 42.71 21.60
N ASP A 55 16.86 43.70 22.49
CA ASP A 55 16.47 43.66 23.91
C ASP A 55 15.03 43.15 24.14
N VAL A 56 14.13 43.39 23.17
CA VAL A 56 12.72 42.97 23.24
C VAL A 56 12.53 41.47 23.07
N HIS A 57 13.37 40.82 22.26
CA HIS A 57 13.35 39.37 22.06
C HIS A 57 14.00 38.69 23.27
N GLU A 58 15.17 39.18 23.69
CA GLU A 58 15.84 38.68 24.89
C GLU A 58 14.96 38.81 26.13
N SER A 59 14.27 39.94 26.30
CA SER A 59 13.32 40.13 27.41
C SER A 59 12.13 39.17 27.36
N ALA A 60 11.76 38.65 26.19
CA ALA A 60 10.69 37.66 26.06
C ALA A 60 11.13 36.28 26.58
N PHE A 61 12.41 35.95 26.40
CA PHE A 61 13.02 34.68 26.77
C PHE A 61 14.00 34.80 27.96
N ALA A 62 13.87 35.85 28.79
CA ALA A 62 14.82 36.12 29.87
C ALA A 62 14.64 35.25 31.13
N GLU A 63 13.45 34.68 31.32
CA GLU A 63 13.20 33.80 32.48
C GLU A 63 13.80 32.42 32.22
N ALA A 64 14.59 31.90 33.16
CA ALA A 64 15.13 30.54 33.05
C ALA A 64 14.00 29.50 33.04
N LEU A 65 14.09 28.51 32.15
CA LEU A 65 13.17 27.37 32.09
C LEU A 65 13.65 26.28 33.06
N VAL A 66 12.74 25.74 33.86
CA VAL A 66 13.04 24.63 34.78
C VAL A 66 12.23 23.41 34.35
N ILE A 67 12.92 22.38 33.92
CA ILE A 67 12.35 21.10 33.50
C ILE A 67 12.47 20.12 34.67
N PHE A 68 11.34 19.57 35.09
CA PHE A 68 11.30 18.61 36.19
C PHE A 68 11.52 17.20 35.65
N ASP A 69 12.68 16.64 35.97
CA ASP A 69 13.09 15.32 35.52
C ASP A 69 13.34 14.39 36.73
N PRO A 70 12.97 13.09 36.66
CA PRO A 70 13.16 12.16 37.78
C PRO A 70 14.62 11.96 38.23
N GLN A 71 15.60 12.21 37.34
CA GLN A 71 17.03 12.07 37.56
C GLN A 71 17.63 13.40 38.07
N GLY A 72 16.96 14.52 37.83
CA GLY A 72 17.13 15.79 38.53
C GLY A 72 16.69 16.99 37.69
N ASP A 73 16.17 18.03 38.35
CA ASP A 73 15.69 19.25 37.68
C ASP A 73 16.78 19.88 36.78
N VAL A 74 16.45 20.11 35.52
CA VAL A 74 17.28 20.79 34.52
C VAL A 74 16.89 22.26 34.50
N THR A 75 17.85 23.18 34.47
CA THR A 75 17.58 24.62 34.39
C THR A 75 18.31 25.20 33.20
N VAL A 76 17.55 25.58 32.18
CA VAL A 76 18.06 26.26 30.99
C VAL A 76 18.02 27.77 31.24
N GLN A 77 19.15 28.45 31.02
CA GLN A 77 19.22 29.89 31.23
C GLN A 77 18.51 30.60 30.07
N GLY A 78 17.76 31.65 30.40
CA GLY A 78 17.20 32.55 29.40
C GLY A 78 18.22 33.61 28.95
N LEU A 79 17.83 34.39 27.94
CA LEU A 79 18.64 35.47 27.38
C LEU A 79 18.72 36.69 28.31
N ASN A 80 19.75 37.51 28.15
CA ASN A 80 20.02 38.66 28.99
C ASN A 80 20.45 39.87 28.16
N PRO A 81 19.62 40.95 28.10
CA PRO A 81 19.85 42.19 27.33
C PRO A 81 21.10 43.02 27.66
N LEU A 82 22.02 42.50 28.46
CA LEU A 82 23.25 43.13 28.91
C LEU A 82 24.47 42.19 28.77
N ASP A 83 24.30 40.97 28.27
CA ASP A 83 25.34 39.97 28.10
C ASP A 83 25.55 39.59 26.63
N SER A 84 26.39 40.36 25.94
CA SER A 84 26.74 40.19 24.52
C SER A 84 27.30 38.83 24.06
N THR A 85 27.39 37.85 24.96
CA THR A 85 27.93 36.51 24.66
C THR A 85 26.85 35.44 24.52
N ASP A 86 25.62 35.70 24.94
CA ASP A 86 24.53 34.73 24.92
C ASP A 86 23.92 34.54 23.51
N ASN A 87 24.11 35.47 22.57
CA ASN A 87 23.77 35.26 21.15
C ASN A 87 24.40 34.01 20.50
N THR A 88 25.59 33.62 20.95
CA THR A 88 26.30 32.41 20.48
C THR A 88 26.12 31.22 21.40
N SER A 89 25.31 31.36 22.46
CA SER A 89 24.98 30.27 23.34
C SER A 89 23.91 29.37 22.72
N ASP A 90 24.04 28.10 23.01
CA ASP A 90 23.09 27.02 22.73
C ASP A 90 22.77 26.43 24.12
N ALA A 91 21.79 27.03 24.79
CA ALA A 91 21.56 26.84 26.22
C ALA A 91 20.75 25.57 26.51
N ASP A 92 19.85 25.25 25.61
CA ASP A 92 18.98 24.07 25.49
C ASP A 92 19.59 22.93 24.67
N ARG A 93 20.77 23.12 24.06
CA ARG A 93 21.58 22.04 23.46
C ARG A 93 20.90 21.33 22.31
N ASP A 94 20.05 22.05 21.59
CA ASP A 94 19.35 21.57 20.41
C ASP A 94 20.17 21.76 19.14
N GLY A 95 21.34 22.41 19.23
CA GLY A 95 22.22 22.66 18.10
C GLY A 95 21.99 23.98 17.38
N ALA A 96 20.95 24.74 17.72
CA ALA A 96 20.76 26.10 17.26
C ALA A 96 21.30 27.09 18.29
N THR A 97 22.09 28.07 17.83
CA THR A 97 22.45 29.19 18.72
C THR A 97 21.28 30.16 18.85
N ALA A 98 21.20 30.87 19.99
CA ALA A 98 20.17 31.89 20.22
C ALA A 98 20.02 32.91 19.07
N LEU A 99 21.11 33.26 18.40
CA LEU A 99 21.08 34.13 17.22
C LEU A 99 20.48 33.44 15.98
N GLN A 100 20.75 32.15 15.77
CA GLN A 100 20.14 31.37 14.70
C GLN A 100 18.63 31.25 14.92
N GLU A 101 18.21 30.96 16.15
CA GLU A 101 16.80 30.86 16.54
C GLU A 101 16.05 32.19 16.35
N PHE A 102 16.63 33.31 16.79
CA PHE A 102 16.09 34.63 16.53
C PHE A 102 15.96 34.92 15.02
N CYS A 103 16.92 34.44 14.22
CA CYS A 103 16.98 34.68 12.79
C CYS A 103 16.11 33.73 11.96
N TRP A 104 15.63 32.61 12.52
CA TRP A 104 14.77 31.67 11.81
C TRP A 104 13.53 32.39 11.22
N PRO A 105 13.11 32.11 9.96
CA PRO A 105 13.61 31.10 9.00
C PRO A 105 14.71 31.60 8.04
N TYR A 106 15.50 32.62 8.43
CA TYR A 106 16.54 33.19 7.59
C TYR A 106 17.92 32.67 7.98
N SER A 107 18.81 32.48 7.00
CA SER A 107 20.24 32.33 7.29
C SER A 107 20.78 33.58 7.98
N LEU A 108 21.81 33.43 8.82
CA LEU A 108 22.44 34.55 9.55
C LEU A 108 22.84 35.71 8.61
N GLU A 109 23.34 35.41 7.41
CA GLU A 109 23.66 36.43 6.41
C GLU A 109 22.39 37.16 5.93
N SER A 110 21.34 36.43 5.58
CA SER A 110 20.10 36.99 5.02
C SER A 110 19.33 37.79 6.07
N CYS A 111 19.33 37.32 7.32
CA CYS A 111 18.66 37.93 8.47
C CYS A 111 19.03 39.41 8.66
N PHE A 112 20.28 39.80 8.38
CA PHE A 112 20.74 41.18 8.57
C PHE A 112 20.98 41.95 7.27
N SER A 113 21.11 41.27 6.12
CA SER A 113 21.47 41.91 4.86
C SER A 113 20.33 42.04 3.86
N THR A 114 19.48 41.01 3.73
CA THR A 114 18.51 40.88 2.63
C THR A 114 17.09 40.57 3.06
N ARG A 115 16.82 40.29 4.35
CA ARG A 115 15.46 39.93 4.82
C ARG A 115 14.42 40.98 4.44
N LEU A 116 13.26 40.52 4.00
CA LEU A 116 12.15 41.35 3.55
C LEU A 116 10.97 41.38 4.53
N SER A 117 10.92 40.44 5.48
CA SER A 117 9.94 40.38 6.57
C SER A 117 10.61 40.22 7.94
N LEU A 118 9.79 40.17 9.00
CA LEU A 118 10.24 39.87 10.36
C LEU A 118 10.56 38.37 10.49
N THR A 119 11.42 38.03 11.44
CA THR A 119 11.76 36.63 11.78
C THR A 119 10.59 35.94 12.51
N GLY A 120 10.61 34.62 12.56
CA GLY A 120 9.54 33.78 13.12
C GLY A 120 8.30 33.64 12.22
N LYS A 121 7.41 32.73 12.60
CA LYS A 121 6.15 32.41 11.90
C LYS A 121 5.13 33.54 12.08
N SER A 122 4.47 33.97 11.00
CA SER A 122 3.63 35.16 11.06
C SER A 122 2.34 34.93 11.88
N PRO A 123 1.77 35.95 12.53
CA PRO A 123 0.49 35.82 13.25
C PRO A 123 -0.68 35.31 12.40
N GLU A 124 -0.59 35.43 11.08
CA GLU A 124 -1.58 34.93 10.13
C GLU A 124 -1.44 33.41 9.88
N GLU A 125 -0.26 32.85 10.15
CA GLU A 125 0.11 31.44 9.94
C GLU A 125 0.08 30.62 11.24
N THR A 126 -0.10 31.28 12.39
CA THR A 126 -0.12 30.63 13.72
C THR A 126 -1.53 30.53 14.28
N GLU A 127 -1.84 29.43 14.97
CA GLU A 127 -3.13 29.27 15.65
C GLU A 127 -3.30 30.26 16.81
N SER A 128 -2.20 30.64 17.45
CA SER A 128 -2.20 31.60 18.56
C SER A 128 -2.61 33.01 18.11
N GLY A 129 -2.52 33.31 16.81
CA GLY A 129 -2.71 34.66 16.27
C GLY A 129 -1.62 35.64 16.71
N PHE A 130 -0.49 35.12 17.22
CA PHE A 130 0.70 35.87 17.58
C PHE A 130 1.90 35.34 16.80
N ARG A 131 2.93 36.18 16.66
CA ARG A 131 4.16 35.75 16.00
C ARG A 131 4.89 34.77 16.91
N GLU A 132 5.19 33.60 16.37
CA GLU A 132 5.91 32.52 17.05
C GLU A 132 7.37 32.53 16.61
N TYR A 133 8.25 32.22 17.55
CA TYR A 133 9.70 32.14 17.39
C TYR A 133 10.16 30.85 18.05
N LEU A 134 11.31 30.34 17.61
CA LEU A 134 12.05 29.33 18.35
C LEU A 134 12.39 29.86 19.74
N ASP A 135 12.22 29.02 20.76
CA ASP A 135 12.45 29.37 22.15
C ASP A 135 13.85 28.89 22.56
N PRO A 136 14.84 29.79 22.79
CA PRO A 136 16.26 29.48 23.07
C PRO A 136 16.52 28.82 24.43
N ARG A 137 15.46 28.25 25.02
CA ARG A 137 15.45 27.57 26.30
C ARG A 137 14.82 26.19 26.21
N LYS A 138 14.20 25.82 25.08
CA LYS A 138 13.41 24.60 24.91
C LYS A 138 13.90 23.96 23.61
N ALA A 139 14.46 22.76 23.73
CA ALA A 139 15.16 22.14 22.61
C ALA A 139 14.25 21.76 21.43
N ASP A 140 12.98 21.51 21.71
CA ASP A 140 11.91 21.18 20.76
C ASP A 140 10.82 22.23 21.01
N THR A 141 10.69 23.26 20.18
CA THR A 141 9.86 24.43 20.45
C THR A 141 8.37 24.09 20.36
N ASP A 142 7.94 23.36 19.35
CA ASP A 142 6.53 23.07 19.09
C ASP A 142 6.00 21.79 19.76
N GLY A 143 6.90 20.96 20.29
CA GLY A 143 6.61 19.79 21.12
C GLY A 143 6.30 18.53 20.33
N ASP A 144 6.81 18.42 19.11
CA ASP A 144 6.51 17.32 18.18
C ASP A 144 7.44 16.09 18.39
N GLY A 145 8.55 16.29 19.10
CA GLY A 145 9.55 15.27 19.41
C GLY A 145 10.87 15.40 18.65
N LEU A 146 10.99 16.35 17.73
CA LEU A 146 12.21 16.70 17.02
C LEU A 146 12.82 17.97 17.62
N PRO A 147 14.14 18.02 17.85
CA PRO A 147 14.78 19.25 18.32
C PRO A 147 14.92 20.29 17.19
N ASP A 148 14.80 21.57 17.51
CA ASP A 148 14.74 22.64 16.49
C ASP A 148 16.00 22.64 15.63
N GLY A 149 17.20 22.54 16.23
CA GLY A 149 18.44 22.46 15.47
C GLY A 149 18.58 21.20 14.60
N PHE A 150 17.95 20.08 14.94
CA PHE A 150 17.88 18.89 14.07
C PHE A 150 17.02 19.19 12.83
N GLU A 151 15.83 19.75 13.03
CA GLU A 151 14.91 20.08 11.94
C GLU A 151 15.47 21.16 11.02
N ILE A 152 16.10 22.20 11.59
CA ILE A 152 16.83 23.21 10.82
C ILE A 152 17.90 22.54 9.97
N SER A 153 18.66 21.60 10.53
CA SER A 153 19.68 20.86 9.78
C SER A 153 19.05 20.05 8.64
N MET A 154 17.95 19.33 8.88
CA MET A 154 17.26 18.53 7.86
C MET A 154 16.66 19.39 6.74
N CYS A 155 15.99 20.48 7.09
CA CYS A 155 15.42 21.43 6.15
C CYS A 155 16.47 22.14 5.29
N THR A 156 17.64 22.47 5.87
CA THR A 156 18.67 23.25 5.18
C THR A 156 19.72 22.37 4.49
N ASP A 157 20.73 21.93 5.23
CA ASP A 157 21.85 21.13 4.72
C ASP A 157 21.41 19.70 4.35
N GLY A 158 20.32 19.21 4.95
CA GLY A 158 19.69 17.93 4.65
C GLY A 158 18.84 17.90 3.37
N GLY A 159 18.54 19.06 2.77
CA GLY A 159 17.84 19.14 1.49
C GLY A 159 16.34 18.86 1.53
N ALA A 160 15.72 18.84 2.72
CA ALA A 160 14.26 18.73 2.90
C ALA A 160 13.52 20.08 2.81
N GLY A 161 14.21 21.12 2.35
CA GLY A 161 13.66 22.47 2.20
C GLY A 161 14.32 23.24 1.07
N TYR A 162 13.79 24.43 0.79
CA TYR A 162 14.35 25.33 -0.21
C TYR A 162 14.22 26.80 0.21
N ILE A 163 15.06 27.66 -0.38
CA ILE A 163 14.98 29.11 -0.14
C ILE A 163 13.96 29.72 -1.10
N ASP A 164 12.94 30.38 -0.57
CA ASP A 164 12.04 31.20 -1.37
C ASP A 164 12.79 32.42 -1.91
N GLN A 165 12.90 32.50 -3.23
CA GLN A 165 13.59 33.59 -3.94
C GLN A 165 12.93 34.96 -3.69
N SER A 166 11.66 34.98 -3.30
CA SER A 166 10.89 36.20 -3.09
C SER A 166 11.13 36.83 -1.72
N SER A 167 11.22 36.00 -0.67
CA SER A 167 11.38 36.43 0.72
C SER A 167 12.81 36.29 1.24
N THR A 168 13.63 35.42 0.63
CA THR A 168 14.94 34.93 1.12
C THR A 168 14.86 34.07 2.40
N ALA A 169 13.65 33.65 2.79
CA ALA A 169 13.42 32.71 3.89
C ALA A 169 13.54 31.26 3.40
N TRP A 170 13.93 30.37 4.31
CA TRP A 170 13.74 28.94 4.11
C TRP A 170 12.25 28.58 4.17
N THR A 171 11.88 27.63 3.34
CA THR A 171 10.59 26.94 3.37
C THR A 171 10.90 25.46 3.55
N CYS A 172 10.59 24.96 4.74
CA CYS A 172 10.72 23.55 5.08
C CYS A 172 9.49 22.81 4.58
N LEU A 173 9.69 21.60 4.07
CA LEU A 173 8.60 20.78 3.55
C LEU A 173 7.96 19.93 4.66
N TYR A 174 8.78 19.30 5.51
CA TYR A 174 8.38 18.28 6.50
C TYR A 174 9.17 18.30 7.81
N PHE A 175 10.09 19.26 7.97
CA PHE A 175 10.93 19.43 9.17
C PHE A 175 10.93 20.94 9.49
N ASP A 176 9.81 21.45 9.97
CA ASP A 176 9.65 22.85 10.39
C ASP A 176 9.57 22.92 11.92
N PRO A 177 10.55 23.52 12.62
CA PRO A 177 10.61 23.57 14.09
C PRO A 177 9.52 24.43 14.77
N LEU A 178 8.50 24.82 14.01
CA LEU A 178 7.32 25.56 14.42
C LEU A 178 6.03 24.92 13.84
N ASP A 179 6.08 23.67 13.38
CA ASP A 179 4.95 22.90 12.88
C ASP A 179 4.79 21.55 13.61
N PRO A 180 3.90 21.47 14.61
CA PRO A 180 3.79 20.28 15.45
C PRO A 180 3.20 19.04 14.75
N ARG A 181 2.87 19.15 13.45
CA ARG A 181 2.33 18.04 12.66
C ARG A 181 3.41 17.02 12.32
N ASP A 182 4.67 17.45 12.31
CA ASP A 182 5.84 16.63 12.02
C ASP A 182 5.96 15.43 13.00
N SER A 183 5.31 15.52 14.17
CA SER A 183 5.16 14.43 15.15
C SER A 183 4.51 13.12 14.65
N ILE A 184 3.74 13.16 13.56
CA ILE A 184 3.06 11.99 12.98
C ILE A 184 3.30 11.84 11.47
N GLU A 185 4.07 12.75 10.89
CA GLU A 185 4.42 12.70 9.48
C GLU A 185 5.56 11.69 9.28
N ASP A 186 5.48 11.02 8.13
CA ASP A 186 6.45 10.05 7.66
C ASP A 186 6.74 10.40 6.20
N PRO A 187 7.59 11.42 5.98
CA PRO A 187 7.68 12.11 4.70
C PRO A 187 8.62 11.42 3.71
N ASP A 188 9.18 10.24 4.02
CA ASP A 188 10.30 9.62 3.32
C ASP A 188 10.35 9.82 1.80
N GLN A 189 11.58 9.95 1.30
CA GLN A 189 11.81 10.07 -0.13
C GLN A 189 11.45 8.77 -0.84
N CYS A 190 10.59 8.89 -1.84
CA CYS A 190 10.20 7.80 -2.70
C CYS A 190 11.41 7.24 -3.47
N PHE A 191 11.57 5.91 -3.44
CA PHE A 191 12.71 5.23 -4.04
C PHE A 191 12.90 5.58 -5.52
N GLY A 192 14.11 6.03 -5.88
CA GLY A 192 14.49 6.34 -7.26
C GLY A 192 13.85 7.61 -7.86
N LEU A 193 13.07 8.36 -7.06
CA LEU A 193 12.41 9.60 -7.44
C LEU A 193 12.85 10.76 -6.55
N LEU A 194 12.53 11.99 -6.96
CA LEU A 194 12.74 13.20 -6.14
C LEU A 194 11.41 13.65 -5.52
N GLU A 195 10.59 12.66 -5.13
CA GLU A 195 9.26 12.83 -4.55
C GLU A 195 9.30 12.35 -3.09
N TRP A 196 8.39 12.89 -2.27
CA TRP A 196 8.34 12.68 -0.82
C TRP A 196 6.95 12.17 -0.44
N GLY A 197 6.86 11.53 0.72
CA GLY A 197 5.61 11.02 1.30
C GLY A 197 5.31 9.57 0.93
N CYS A 198 6.34 8.78 0.59
CA CYS A 198 6.17 7.34 0.46
C CYS A 198 6.08 6.64 1.82
N GLY A 199 6.78 7.19 2.83
CA GLY A 199 6.93 6.57 4.14
C GLY A 199 7.61 5.20 4.09
N ASP A 200 7.86 4.63 5.26
CA ASP A 200 8.48 3.32 5.40
C ASP A 200 7.92 2.46 6.54
N GLY A 201 6.82 2.91 7.13
CA GLY A 201 6.02 2.14 8.07
C GLY A 201 5.63 0.76 7.57
N PHE A 202 5.24 -0.10 8.51
CA PHE A 202 4.90 -1.50 8.24
C PHE A 202 3.44 -1.78 8.59
N ASP A 203 2.64 -2.02 7.54
CA ASP A 203 1.27 -2.55 7.63
C ASP A 203 1.31 -3.95 8.25
N PHE A 204 1.15 -4.04 9.57
CA PHE A 204 1.29 -5.30 10.30
C PHE A 204 -0.03 -6.07 10.38
N ASP A 205 -1.17 -5.40 10.20
CA ASP A 205 -2.49 -6.05 10.19
C ASP A 205 -2.97 -6.44 8.78
N ARG A 206 -2.21 -6.03 7.76
CA ARG A 206 -2.26 -6.44 6.36
C ARG A 206 -3.55 -5.97 5.67
N ASP A 207 -4.05 -4.80 6.03
CA ASP A 207 -5.27 -4.22 5.45
C ASP A 207 -5.03 -3.29 4.25
N GLY A 208 -3.76 -3.02 3.94
CA GLY A 208 -3.30 -2.24 2.79
C GLY A 208 -3.25 -0.73 3.00
N ASP A 209 -3.57 -0.21 4.19
CA ASP A 209 -3.34 1.20 4.55
C ASP A 209 -2.33 1.25 5.71
N VAL A 210 -1.20 1.99 5.56
CA VAL A 210 -0.27 2.22 6.69
C VAL A 210 -0.81 3.34 7.58
N GLU A 211 -1.31 2.97 8.73
CA GLU A 211 -1.99 3.88 9.65
C GLU A 211 -1.01 4.66 10.54
N PRO A 212 -1.42 5.76 11.19
CA PRO A 212 -0.51 6.52 12.07
C PRO A 212 0.11 5.71 13.22
N GLY A 213 -0.43 4.53 13.56
CA GLY A 213 0.17 3.63 14.55
C GLY A 213 1.14 2.61 13.96
N GLU A 214 1.27 2.54 12.65
CA GLU A 214 2.09 1.60 11.88
C GLU A 214 3.26 2.28 11.17
N ARG A 215 3.24 3.62 11.09
CA ARG A 215 4.34 4.44 10.59
C ARG A 215 5.55 4.31 11.48
N PHE A 216 6.73 4.41 10.87
CA PHE A 216 7.94 4.72 11.60
C PHE A 216 8.20 6.22 11.47
N THR A 217 7.66 6.97 12.42
CA THR A 217 7.58 8.43 12.29
C THR A 217 8.95 9.09 12.44
N SER A 218 9.14 10.28 11.87
CA SER A 218 10.41 11.00 11.95
C SER A 218 10.97 11.18 13.38
N PRO A 219 10.15 11.44 14.43
CA PRO A 219 10.63 11.45 15.81
C PRO A 219 11.08 10.07 16.34
N GLU A 220 10.46 8.97 15.90
CA GLU A 220 10.85 7.62 16.27
C GLU A 220 12.18 7.24 15.63
N GLU A 221 12.37 7.61 14.37
CA GLU A 221 13.61 7.45 13.63
C GLU A 221 14.78 8.22 14.24
N TYR A 222 14.59 9.53 14.48
CA TYR A 222 15.58 10.38 15.13
C TYR A 222 16.01 9.81 16.49
N ARG A 223 15.06 9.25 17.25
CA ARG A 223 15.30 8.69 18.58
C ARG A 223 15.68 7.22 18.57
N TYR A 224 15.82 6.60 17.40
CA TYR A 224 16.23 5.20 17.33
C TYR A 224 17.55 4.98 18.09
N SER A 225 17.58 3.93 18.91
CA SER A 225 18.65 3.57 19.86
C SER A 225 18.91 4.58 21.01
N GLN A 226 18.08 5.61 21.18
CA GLN A 226 18.22 6.59 22.26
C GLN A 226 17.91 5.97 23.65
N PRO A 227 18.76 6.19 24.68
CA PRO A 227 18.53 5.67 26.03
C PRO A 227 17.27 6.22 26.70
N ASP A 228 16.59 5.35 27.47
CA ASP A 228 15.43 5.73 28.26
C ASP A 228 15.67 6.96 29.16
N GLY A 229 14.72 7.91 29.10
CA GLY A 229 14.73 9.11 29.93
C GLY A 229 15.72 10.17 29.46
N TRP A 230 16.07 10.16 28.17
CA TRP A 230 16.79 11.22 27.49
C TRP A 230 16.04 12.55 27.59
N VAL A 231 16.79 13.63 27.81
CA VAL A 231 16.27 15.00 27.78
C VAL A 231 17.29 15.84 27.05
N ASP A 232 16.94 16.36 25.88
CA ASP A 232 17.88 17.08 25.02
C ASP A 232 18.52 18.28 25.75
N GLU A 233 17.75 19.03 26.56
CA GLU A 233 18.29 20.14 27.37
C GLU A 233 19.33 19.73 28.42
N ARG A 234 19.37 18.45 28.78
CA ARG A 234 20.34 17.89 29.74
C ARG A 234 21.49 17.20 29.03
N ASP A 235 21.16 16.34 28.08
CA ASP A 235 22.05 15.32 27.52
C ASP A 235 22.61 15.75 26.15
N GLY A 236 21.95 16.70 25.49
CA GLY A 236 22.26 17.19 24.15
C GLY A 236 21.57 16.37 23.06
N LEU A 237 21.72 16.84 21.82
CA LEU A 237 21.23 16.15 20.63
C LEU A 237 21.75 14.71 20.51
N TRP A 238 20.94 13.85 19.90
CA TRP A 238 21.25 12.46 19.58
C TRP A 238 22.19 12.33 18.37
N CYS A 239 23.41 12.83 18.54
CA CYS A 239 24.45 12.84 17.52
C CYS A 239 25.86 12.64 18.12
N GLN A 240 26.85 12.47 17.25
CA GLN A 240 28.27 12.41 17.61
C GLN A 240 29.09 13.43 16.81
N GLY A 241 29.96 14.15 17.51
CA GLY A 241 31.01 14.98 16.89
C GLY A 241 30.48 16.27 16.26
N PRO A 242 31.34 17.02 15.52
CA PRO A 242 30.91 18.24 14.87
C PRO A 242 30.06 17.93 13.64
N ILE A 243 28.81 18.38 13.64
CA ILE A 243 27.92 18.35 12.48
C ILE A 243 27.90 19.76 11.86
N PRO A 244 28.07 19.90 10.53
CA PRO A 244 27.91 21.19 9.86
C PRO A 244 26.54 21.81 10.17
N GLY A 245 26.53 23.11 10.52
CA GLY A 245 25.28 23.82 10.84
C GLY A 245 24.84 23.73 12.31
N ILE A 246 25.33 22.74 13.05
CA ILE A 246 25.03 22.49 14.46
C ILE A 246 26.07 23.16 15.37
N ALA A 247 25.61 23.72 16.50
CA ALA A 247 26.47 24.36 17.49
C ALA A 247 27.50 23.40 18.11
N ASP A 248 28.73 23.92 18.34
CA ASP A 248 29.82 23.14 18.91
C ASP A 248 29.48 22.67 20.34
N GLY A 249 29.34 21.35 20.52
CA GLY A 249 29.06 20.75 21.83
C GLY A 249 27.57 20.53 22.13
N ALA A 250 26.69 20.72 21.13
CA ALA A 250 25.28 20.35 21.20
C ALA A 250 25.08 18.82 21.27
N CYS A 251 25.87 18.08 20.48
CA CYS A 251 25.82 16.62 20.48
C CYS A 251 26.23 16.01 21.83
N GLN A 252 25.60 14.89 22.16
CA GLN A 252 25.98 14.07 23.30
C GLN A 252 27.44 13.55 23.22
N THR A 253 27.97 13.13 24.36
CA THR A 253 29.38 12.71 24.50
C THR A 253 29.59 11.33 25.14
N SER A 254 28.51 10.61 25.43
CA SER A 254 28.54 9.31 26.12
C SER A 254 28.59 8.12 25.16
N GLN A 255 28.06 8.28 23.94
CA GLN A 255 27.95 7.26 22.90
C GLN A 255 28.75 7.66 21.66
N GLU A 256 29.29 6.65 20.97
CA GLU A 256 29.93 6.79 19.66
C GLU A 256 29.18 5.91 18.67
N SER A 257 29.08 6.35 17.42
CA SER A 257 28.58 5.52 16.32
C SER A 257 29.47 4.29 16.14
N GLU A 258 28.90 3.25 15.56
CA GLU A 258 29.52 1.96 15.35
C GLU A 258 30.76 2.10 14.45
N THR A 259 30.72 3.02 13.49
CA THR A 259 31.84 3.37 12.59
C THR A 259 32.84 4.37 13.21
N GLY A 260 32.46 5.04 14.30
CA GLY A 260 33.22 6.13 14.93
C GLY A 260 33.27 7.42 14.11
N ILE A 261 32.42 7.55 13.09
CA ILE A 261 32.30 8.73 12.22
C ILE A 261 31.26 9.69 12.82
N PRO A 262 31.55 11.01 12.88
CA PRO A 262 30.57 12.01 13.31
C PRO A 262 29.30 12.00 12.45
N GLY A 263 28.14 12.16 13.07
CA GLY A 263 26.83 12.14 12.42
C GLY A 263 25.68 11.99 13.42
N TRP A 264 24.47 11.87 12.90
CA TRP A 264 23.28 11.49 13.67
C TRP A 264 23.38 10.03 14.11
N LEU A 265 22.81 9.69 15.27
CA LEU A 265 22.89 8.34 15.83
C LEU A 265 21.62 7.50 15.62
N GLY A 266 20.48 8.14 15.32
CA GLY A 266 19.24 7.45 14.90
C GLY A 266 19.27 7.03 13.43
N SER A 267 18.15 6.50 12.93
CA SER A 267 17.90 6.34 11.49
C SER A 267 17.68 7.72 10.85
N ASP A 268 17.78 7.80 9.52
CA ASP A 268 17.70 9.06 8.78
C ASP A 268 16.30 9.24 8.17
N PRO A 269 15.44 10.12 8.74
CA PRO A 269 13.98 10.23 8.45
C PRO A 269 13.60 10.79 7.08
N ARG A 270 14.54 10.73 6.15
CA ARG A 270 14.38 11.16 4.77
C ARG A 270 14.43 9.97 3.84
N TYR A 271 14.83 8.79 4.32
CA TYR A 271 15.08 7.62 3.50
C TYR A 271 14.40 6.42 4.13
N PRO A 272 13.56 5.71 3.35
CA PRO A 272 12.82 4.54 3.82
C PRO A 272 13.70 3.29 4.04
N ASP A 273 15.01 3.43 3.80
CA ASP A 273 16.04 2.40 3.84
C ASP A 273 17.36 3.14 4.13
N SER A 274 17.60 3.41 5.41
CA SER A 274 18.58 4.38 5.90
C SER A 274 19.90 3.77 6.34
N ASP A 275 20.09 2.46 6.16
CA ASP A 275 21.32 1.77 6.53
C ASP A 275 22.54 2.51 6.05
N HIS A 276 23.47 2.77 6.98
CA HIS A 276 24.65 3.54 6.68
C HIS A 276 25.95 2.82 7.02
N TYR A 277 25.89 1.64 7.64
CA TYR A 277 27.05 0.81 7.90
C TYR A 277 26.77 -0.68 7.69
N VAL A 278 27.85 -1.46 7.57
CA VAL A 278 27.83 -2.92 7.46
C VAL A 278 28.91 -3.50 8.35
N ILE A 279 28.67 -4.65 8.97
CA ILE A 279 29.67 -5.37 9.76
C ILE A 279 30.47 -6.30 8.83
N ASP A 280 31.73 -5.93 8.53
CA ASP A 280 32.68 -6.76 7.78
C ASP A 280 33.77 -7.30 8.72
N ASP A 281 33.87 -8.64 8.84
CA ASP A 281 34.82 -9.35 9.74
C ASP A 281 34.80 -8.81 11.19
N GLY A 282 33.60 -8.48 11.70
CA GLY A 282 33.39 -7.94 13.04
C GLY A 282 33.75 -6.46 13.20
N THR A 283 33.93 -5.72 12.10
CA THR A 283 34.22 -4.28 12.10
C THR A 283 33.13 -3.54 11.32
N ALA A 284 32.48 -2.57 11.97
CA ALA A 284 31.52 -1.69 11.31
C ALA A 284 32.24 -0.79 10.29
N THR A 285 31.79 -0.84 9.05
CA THR A 285 32.33 -0.08 7.93
C THR A 285 31.21 0.75 7.31
N PRO A 286 31.41 2.06 7.08
CA PRO A 286 30.38 2.90 6.48
C PRO A 286 30.10 2.50 5.03
N LEU A 287 28.84 2.62 4.63
CA LEU A 287 28.38 2.37 3.28
C LEU A 287 28.54 3.61 2.39
N ALA A 288 28.76 3.36 1.10
CA ALA A 288 28.85 4.42 0.09
C ALA A 288 27.49 4.74 -0.53
N VAL A 289 26.60 3.76 -0.56
CA VAL A 289 25.19 3.85 -0.96
C VAL A 289 24.43 3.33 0.23
N ARG A 290 23.46 4.10 0.72
CA ARG A 290 22.63 3.68 1.84
C ARG A 290 21.72 2.53 1.45
N GLY A 291 21.38 1.77 2.46
CA GLY A 291 20.36 0.75 2.40
C GLY A 291 20.83 -0.63 2.01
N ASP A 292 20.03 -1.61 2.41
CA ASP A 292 20.22 -3.02 2.10
C ASP A 292 19.04 -3.67 1.36
N GLY A 293 17.96 -2.91 1.16
CA GLY A 293 16.74 -3.33 0.48
C GLY A 293 15.62 -3.83 1.40
N ILE A 294 15.80 -3.75 2.72
CA ILE A 294 14.74 -3.84 3.73
C ILE A 294 14.37 -2.40 4.14
N SER A 295 13.11 -2.15 4.51
CA SER A 295 12.67 -0.82 4.95
C SER A 295 12.85 -0.64 6.46
N ASP A 296 13.25 0.55 6.91
CA ASP A 296 13.58 0.78 8.33
C ASP A 296 12.38 0.51 9.24
N GLY A 297 11.16 0.88 8.83
CA GLY A 297 9.95 0.60 9.61
C GLY A 297 9.66 -0.90 9.80
N TRP A 298 10.04 -1.75 8.84
CA TRP A 298 9.93 -3.21 8.98
C TRP A 298 11.00 -3.74 9.94
N GLU A 299 12.24 -3.29 9.80
CA GLU A 299 13.33 -3.63 10.70
C GLU A 299 13.02 -3.21 12.14
N TYR A 300 12.53 -1.99 12.33
CA TYR A 300 12.15 -1.45 13.62
C TYR A 300 11.07 -2.30 14.29
N HIS A 301 10.04 -2.72 13.53
CA HIS A 301 8.96 -3.56 14.05
C HIS A 301 9.46 -4.89 14.62
N TYR A 302 10.37 -5.56 13.91
CA TYR A 302 10.93 -6.86 14.31
C TYR A 302 12.20 -6.76 15.18
N GLY A 303 12.69 -5.54 15.43
CA GLY A 303 13.82 -5.28 16.31
C GLY A 303 15.20 -5.51 15.66
N LEU A 304 15.27 -5.43 14.34
CA LEU A 304 16.54 -5.30 13.58
C LEU A 304 17.09 -3.86 13.71
N ASP A 305 18.33 -3.62 13.23
CA ASP A 305 18.96 -2.30 13.32
C ASP A 305 18.91 -1.59 11.95
N PRO A 306 18.01 -0.61 11.74
CA PRO A 306 17.81 0.11 10.47
C PRO A 306 18.98 0.99 10.01
N ARG A 307 20.12 0.82 10.66
CA ARG A 307 21.38 1.49 10.37
C ARG A 307 22.41 0.49 9.84
N ASN A 308 22.17 -0.81 10.01
CA ASN A 308 23.08 -1.93 9.86
C ASN A 308 22.69 -2.91 8.73
N ALA A 309 23.09 -2.60 7.50
CA ALA A 309 22.92 -3.45 6.31
C ALA A 309 23.45 -4.90 6.36
N SER A 310 24.11 -5.32 7.45
CA SER A 310 24.57 -6.71 7.60
C SER A 310 23.55 -7.65 8.21
N ASP A 311 22.50 -7.15 8.86
CA ASP A 311 21.46 -7.99 9.45
C ASP A 311 20.47 -8.52 8.39
N ALA A 312 20.28 -7.85 7.24
CA ALA A 312 19.51 -8.39 6.11
C ALA A 312 19.94 -9.81 5.67
N ILE A 313 21.22 -10.15 5.77
CA ILE A 313 21.74 -11.47 5.34
C ILE A 313 21.87 -12.47 6.49
N VAL A 314 21.47 -12.08 7.71
CA VAL A 314 21.53 -12.92 8.89
C VAL A 314 20.21 -13.64 9.05
N ASP A 315 20.31 -14.94 9.31
CA ASP A 315 19.22 -15.81 9.77
C ASP A 315 19.20 -15.72 11.31
N HIS A 316 18.27 -14.92 11.85
CA HIS A 316 18.26 -14.50 13.26
C HIS A 316 17.69 -15.55 14.21
N ASP A 317 16.75 -16.34 13.73
CA ASP A 317 16.02 -17.36 14.45
C ASP A 317 16.56 -18.78 14.18
N MET A 318 17.44 -18.93 13.19
CA MET A 318 18.19 -20.13 12.80
C MET A 318 17.30 -21.25 12.27
N ASP A 319 16.34 -20.91 11.42
CA ASP A 319 15.37 -21.83 10.85
C ASP A 319 15.70 -22.31 9.43
N GLY A 320 16.83 -21.84 8.86
CA GLY A 320 17.33 -22.23 7.54
C GLY A 320 17.46 -23.75 7.33
N TRP A 321 17.42 -24.17 6.07
CA TRP A 321 17.30 -25.58 5.67
C TRP A 321 18.54 -26.14 4.96
N ASP A 322 19.08 -27.25 5.51
CA ASP A 322 20.24 -27.99 4.98
C ASP A 322 19.83 -28.77 3.70
N SER A 323 19.87 -28.07 2.58
CA SER A 323 19.40 -28.54 1.29
C SER A 323 20.26 -29.65 0.70
N ASP A 324 21.58 -29.62 0.97
CA ASP A 324 22.55 -30.55 0.41
C ASP A 324 22.88 -31.74 1.34
N GLY A 325 22.44 -31.66 2.59
CA GLY A 325 22.54 -32.70 3.60
C GLY A 325 23.96 -32.91 4.12
N ASP A 326 24.82 -31.89 4.05
CA ASP A 326 26.19 -31.94 4.54
C ASP A 326 26.31 -31.73 6.07
N GLY A 327 25.20 -31.34 6.70
CA GLY A 327 25.05 -31.13 8.15
C GLY A 327 25.35 -29.70 8.61
N TYR A 328 25.46 -28.74 7.69
CA TYR A 328 25.67 -27.32 7.97
C TYR A 328 24.67 -26.46 7.20
N ILE A 329 24.27 -25.33 7.79
CA ILE A 329 23.52 -24.30 7.09
C ILE A 329 24.51 -23.27 6.56
N SER A 330 24.61 -23.19 5.23
CA SER A 330 25.44 -22.21 4.54
C SER A 330 24.83 -20.81 4.64
N GLN A 331 25.52 -19.92 5.34
CA GLN A 331 25.12 -18.51 5.48
C GLN A 331 25.26 -17.72 4.19
N ASP A 332 24.45 -16.68 4.07
CA ASP A 332 24.47 -15.78 2.93
C ASP A 332 25.67 -14.84 2.95
N SER A 333 26.19 -14.57 1.76
CA SER A 333 27.31 -13.64 1.59
C SER A 333 26.88 -12.23 1.18
N SER A 334 25.64 -12.09 0.70
CA SER A 334 25.03 -10.86 0.20
C SER A 334 23.56 -11.13 -0.16
N ILE A 335 22.73 -10.09 -0.20
CA ILE A 335 21.34 -10.14 -0.71
C ILE A 335 21.24 -10.74 -2.12
N ALA A 336 22.25 -10.50 -2.98
CA ALA A 336 22.24 -11.03 -4.35
C ALA A 336 22.38 -12.56 -4.37
N THR A 337 22.99 -13.11 -3.30
CA THR A 337 23.29 -14.52 -3.13
C THR A 337 22.32 -15.28 -2.24
N SER A 338 21.35 -14.62 -1.61
CA SER A 338 20.45 -15.24 -0.62
C SER A 338 19.74 -16.48 -1.16
N ARG A 339 19.16 -16.34 -2.36
CA ARG A 339 18.57 -17.45 -3.14
C ARG A 339 19.46 -18.69 -3.41
N TRP A 340 20.75 -18.65 -3.12
CA TRP A 340 21.68 -19.78 -3.28
C TRP A 340 22.26 -20.27 -1.95
N GLY A 341 22.06 -19.54 -0.86
CA GLY A 341 22.38 -19.99 0.48
C GLY A 341 21.36 -20.98 1.01
N GLU A 342 21.58 -21.39 2.26
CA GLU A 342 20.70 -22.28 3.01
C GLU A 342 20.16 -21.61 4.29
N ALA A 343 20.78 -20.50 4.70
CA ALA A 343 20.21 -19.60 5.67
C ALA A 343 18.95 -18.98 5.08
N PHE A 344 17.90 -18.91 5.88
CA PHE A 344 16.71 -18.17 5.53
C PHE A 344 16.89 -16.77 6.13
N SER A 345 17.32 -15.84 5.30
CA SER A 345 17.78 -14.53 5.77
C SER A 345 16.61 -13.56 5.96
N SER A 346 16.78 -12.57 6.84
CA SER A 346 15.76 -11.52 7.04
C SER A 346 15.37 -10.79 5.76
N TYR A 347 16.28 -10.69 4.79
CA TYR A 347 15.97 -10.18 3.45
C TYR A 347 15.01 -11.09 2.68
N GLU A 348 15.18 -12.41 2.74
CA GLU A 348 14.25 -13.35 2.07
C GLU A 348 12.86 -13.30 2.69
N GLU A 349 12.79 -13.19 4.01
CA GLU A 349 11.55 -13.00 4.75
C GLU A 349 10.88 -11.67 4.42
N TYR A 350 11.65 -10.57 4.35
CA TYR A 350 11.13 -9.29 3.88
C TYR A 350 10.56 -9.39 2.46
N MET A 351 11.22 -10.13 1.56
CA MET A 351 10.71 -10.36 0.20
C MET A 351 9.39 -11.15 0.18
N ILE A 352 9.17 -12.06 1.14
CA ILE A 352 7.88 -12.73 1.35
C ILE A 352 6.84 -11.74 1.86
N SER A 353 7.21 -10.89 2.82
CA SER A 353 6.35 -9.87 3.40
C SER A 353 5.78 -8.91 2.35
N ILE A 354 6.61 -8.41 1.42
CA ILE A 354 6.15 -7.47 0.39
C ILE A 354 5.48 -8.15 -0.82
N ASP A 355 5.81 -9.42 -1.08
CA ASP A 355 5.28 -10.29 -2.15
C ASP A 355 5.02 -9.59 -3.50
N GLU A 356 6.02 -8.88 -4.04
CA GLU A 356 5.91 -8.11 -5.30
C GLU A 356 4.73 -7.10 -5.36
N GLY A 357 4.23 -6.65 -4.22
CA GLY A 357 3.08 -5.74 -4.07
C GLY A 357 1.77 -6.44 -3.65
N PHE A 358 1.81 -7.75 -3.37
CA PHE A 358 0.69 -8.53 -2.82
C PHE A 358 0.84 -8.68 -1.29
N SER A 359 1.15 -7.58 -0.60
CA SER A 359 1.35 -7.58 0.85
C SER A 359 0.04 -7.64 1.63
N VAL A 360 -1.09 -7.26 1.03
CA VAL A 360 -2.41 -7.21 1.66
C VAL A 360 -2.97 -8.62 1.83
N ARG A 361 -3.63 -8.85 2.97
CA ARG A 361 -4.24 -10.13 3.27
C ARG A 361 -5.42 -10.43 2.31
N PRO A 362 -5.45 -11.60 1.65
CA PRO A 362 -6.51 -11.99 0.75
C PRO A 362 -7.78 -12.36 1.52
N GLY A 363 -8.90 -12.23 0.83
CA GLY A 363 -10.22 -12.49 1.39
C GLY A 363 -11.31 -11.83 0.56
N LEU A 364 -12.52 -11.77 1.12
CA LEU A 364 -13.67 -11.15 0.45
C LEU A 364 -14.15 -9.94 1.24
N HIS A 365 -14.02 -8.75 0.66
CA HIS A 365 -14.73 -7.58 1.15
C HIS A 365 -16.18 -7.59 0.67
N LEU A 366 -17.10 -7.21 1.55
CA LEU A 366 -18.53 -7.16 1.29
C LEU A 366 -19.12 -5.89 1.91
N ALA A 367 -19.77 -5.05 1.11
CA ALA A 367 -20.37 -3.82 1.59
C ALA A 367 -21.67 -3.47 0.85
N SER A 368 -22.56 -2.78 1.56
CA SER A 368 -23.76 -2.16 0.99
C SER A 368 -23.41 -0.74 0.55
N MET A 369 -23.78 -0.34 -0.68
CA MET A 369 -23.60 1.03 -1.17
C MET A 369 -24.36 2.05 -0.33
N GLU A 370 -25.41 1.62 0.36
CA GLU A 370 -26.18 2.44 1.28
C GLU A 370 -25.49 2.63 2.65
N ASN A 371 -24.54 1.76 3.02
CA ASN A 371 -23.75 1.82 4.25
C ASN A 371 -22.25 1.51 3.99
N PRO A 372 -21.53 2.37 3.26
CA PRO A 372 -20.18 2.07 2.78
C PRO A 372 -19.10 2.08 3.88
N GLU A 373 -19.35 2.72 5.02
CA GLU A 373 -18.38 2.88 6.12
C GLU A 373 -18.19 1.62 6.98
N GLN A 374 -18.86 0.52 6.66
CA GLN A 374 -18.82 -0.72 7.44
C GLN A 374 -18.70 -1.96 6.54
N PRO A 375 -17.62 -2.08 5.73
CA PRO A 375 -17.39 -3.29 4.97
C PRO A 375 -17.16 -4.46 5.92
N SER A 376 -17.74 -5.61 5.59
CA SER A 376 -17.39 -6.89 6.19
C SER A 376 -16.20 -7.47 5.42
N PHE A 377 -15.24 -8.04 6.12
CA PHE A 377 -14.13 -8.77 5.52
C PHE A 377 -14.24 -10.25 5.93
N LEU A 378 -14.46 -11.12 4.95
CA LEU A 378 -14.62 -12.55 5.16
C LEU A 378 -13.33 -13.29 4.78
N THR A 379 -12.91 -14.20 5.65
CA THR A 379 -11.72 -15.06 5.54
C THR A 379 -12.02 -16.45 6.09
N GLU A 380 -11.06 -17.36 6.08
CA GLU A 380 -11.18 -18.67 6.77
C GLU A 380 -11.41 -18.53 8.29
N MET A 381 -10.91 -17.45 8.89
CA MET A 381 -10.99 -17.21 10.34
C MET A 381 -12.16 -16.31 10.76
N SER A 382 -12.91 -15.74 9.81
CA SER A 382 -14.02 -14.84 10.10
C SER A 382 -15.31 -15.59 10.49
N ASN A 383 -16.35 -14.85 10.88
CA ASN A 383 -17.68 -15.40 11.09
C ASN A 383 -18.74 -14.47 10.46
N PRO A 384 -19.40 -14.87 9.36
CA PRO A 384 -19.29 -16.17 8.66
C PRO A 384 -17.89 -16.41 8.05
N SER A 385 -17.49 -17.67 7.84
CA SER A 385 -16.18 -18.03 7.29
C SER A 385 -16.25 -18.43 5.81
N LEU A 386 -15.10 -18.39 5.15
CA LEU A 386 -14.88 -18.91 3.80
C LEU A 386 -14.18 -20.28 3.84
N ALA A 387 -14.25 -21.02 2.73
CA ALA A 387 -13.54 -22.27 2.52
C ALA A 387 -12.01 -22.06 2.41
N ASP A 388 -11.61 -21.00 1.72
CA ASP A 388 -10.23 -20.56 1.56
C ASP A 388 -10.24 -19.05 1.24
N SER A 389 -9.22 -18.32 1.67
CA SER A 389 -9.18 -16.85 1.59
C SER A 389 -8.66 -16.35 0.23
N SER A 390 -8.04 -17.19 -0.59
CA SER A 390 -7.55 -16.82 -1.94
C SER A 390 -8.70 -16.84 -2.92
N ILE A 391 -9.31 -15.68 -3.17
CA ILE A 391 -10.51 -15.59 -4.03
C ILE A 391 -10.11 -15.69 -5.49
N VAL A 392 -10.78 -16.59 -6.21
CA VAL A 392 -10.62 -16.78 -7.66
C VAL A 392 -11.76 -16.10 -8.41
N ALA A 393 -13.01 -16.29 -7.97
CA ALA A 393 -14.18 -15.71 -8.61
C ALA A 393 -15.36 -15.59 -7.64
N VAL A 394 -16.22 -14.60 -7.86
CA VAL A 394 -17.43 -14.33 -7.11
C VAL A 394 -18.57 -14.10 -8.10
N GLU A 395 -19.63 -14.89 -7.99
CA GLU A 395 -20.77 -14.80 -8.92
C GLU A 395 -22.10 -14.70 -8.18
N ALA A 396 -22.87 -13.64 -8.43
CA ALA A 396 -24.22 -13.51 -7.91
C ALA A 396 -25.22 -14.23 -8.82
N ILE A 397 -25.89 -15.24 -8.25
CA ILE A 397 -26.84 -16.08 -8.98
C ILE A 397 -28.26 -15.69 -8.58
N ASP A 398 -28.75 -14.58 -9.13
CA ASP A 398 -30.09 -14.02 -8.87
C ASP A 398 -31.24 -15.05 -8.98
N SER A 399 -31.13 -15.99 -9.92
CA SER A 399 -32.15 -17.03 -10.13
C SER A 399 -32.26 -18.03 -8.98
N GLU A 400 -31.16 -18.24 -8.26
CA GLU A 400 -31.06 -19.15 -7.12
C GLU A 400 -31.05 -18.39 -5.77
N GLY A 401 -30.82 -17.08 -5.80
CA GLY A 401 -30.81 -16.22 -4.62
C GLY A 401 -29.58 -16.42 -3.73
N ILE A 402 -28.43 -16.73 -4.33
CA ILE A 402 -27.15 -17.00 -3.64
C ILE A 402 -26.02 -16.21 -4.31
N VAL A 403 -24.95 -16.01 -3.56
CA VAL A 403 -23.65 -15.57 -4.10
C VAL A 403 -22.68 -16.72 -3.95
N LEU A 404 -22.06 -17.11 -5.06
CA LEU A 404 -21.05 -18.16 -5.12
C LEU A 404 -19.68 -17.52 -4.96
N ILE A 405 -18.87 -18.02 -4.04
CA ILE A 405 -17.50 -17.56 -3.80
C ILE A 405 -16.60 -18.76 -4.06
N VAL A 406 -15.81 -18.70 -5.12
CA VAL A 406 -14.84 -19.73 -5.48
C VAL A 406 -13.46 -19.26 -5.05
N SER A 407 -12.82 -20.05 -4.22
CA SER A 407 -11.44 -19.84 -3.77
C SER A 407 -10.53 -20.95 -4.27
N LYS A 408 -9.23 -20.74 -4.17
CA LYS A 408 -8.19 -21.62 -4.74
C LYS A 408 -8.32 -23.09 -4.31
N TYR A 409 -8.81 -23.33 -3.09
CA TYR A 409 -8.96 -24.67 -2.51
C TYR A 409 -10.39 -25.05 -2.09
N GLY A 410 -11.40 -24.27 -2.47
CA GLY A 410 -12.77 -24.57 -2.05
C GLY A 410 -13.84 -23.69 -2.67
N ILE A 411 -15.10 -24.02 -2.37
CA ILE A 411 -16.25 -23.23 -2.82
C ILE A 411 -17.13 -22.91 -1.61
N THR A 412 -17.53 -21.65 -1.49
CA THR A 412 -18.41 -21.15 -0.44
C THR A 412 -19.68 -20.57 -1.06
N VAL A 413 -20.84 -20.95 -0.55
CA VAL A 413 -22.13 -20.36 -0.94
C VAL A 413 -22.59 -19.41 0.15
N LEU A 414 -22.74 -18.13 -0.18
CA LEU A 414 -23.28 -17.09 0.69
C LEU A 414 -24.77 -16.88 0.41
N ASP A 415 -25.60 -16.92 1.45
CA ASP A 415 -26.99 -16.45 1.41
C ASP A 415 -27.00 -14.93 1.70
N PRO A 416 -27.29 -14.08 0.69
CA PRO A 416 -27.22 -12.63 0.82
C PRO A 416 -28.35 -12.02 1.67
N LEU A 417 -29.33 -12.80 2.11
CA LEU A 417 -30.40 -12.33 3.00
C LEU A 417 -30.13 -12.67 4.48
N SER A 418 -29.51 -13.82 4.73
CA SER A 418 -29.17 -14.26 6.09
C SER A 418 -27.72 -13.99 6.48
N GLU A 419 -26.88 -13.61 5.51
CA GLU A 419 -25.43 -13.41 5.66
C GLU A 419 -24.76 -14.65 6.28
N SER A 420 -25.21 -15.83 5.86
CA SER A 420 -24.65 -17.11 6.30
C SER A 420 -23.99 -17.84 5.14
N THR A 421 -22.89 -18.53 5.43
CA THR A 421 -22.12 -19.28 4.43
C THR A 421 -22.30 -20.79 4.60
N THR A 422 -22.24 -21.50 3.47
CA THR A 422 -22.14 -22.96 3.39
C THR A 422 -20.87 -23.31 2.64
N ILE A 423 -19.98 -24.07 3.29
CA ILE A 423 -18.65 -24.39 2.77
C ILE A 423 -18.65 -25.79 2.13
N TYR A 424 -18.00 -25.91 0.98
CA TYR A 424 -17.84 -27.13 0.19
C TYR A 424 -16.34 -27.43 -0.02
N GLU A 425 -15.69 -27.91 1.04
CA GLU A 425 -14.31 -28.44 1.01
C GLU A 425 -14.23 -29.74 0.20
N GLU A 426 -13.07 -30.01 -0.41
CA GLU A 426 -12.77 -31.24 -1.19
C GLU A 426 -13.72 -31.54 -2.37
N SER A 427 -14.59 -30.59 -2.74
CA SER A 427 -15.56 -30.78 -3.82
C SER A 427 -14.92 -30.77 -5.21
N VAL A 428 -13.68 -30.31 -5.28
CA VAL A 428 -12.88 -30.15 -6.49
C VAL A 428 -11.49 -30.75 -6.25
N GLN A 429 -10.90 -31.35 -7.28
CA GLN A 429 -9.56 -31.94 -7.20
C GLN A 429 -8.48 -30.93 -7.58
N GLY A 430 -7.58 -30.67 -6.64
CA GLY A 430 -6.44 -29.78 -6.76
C GLY A 430 -6.78 -28.30 -6.68
N GLU A 431 -5.89 -27.49 -7.23
CA GLU A 431 -5.94 -26.03 -7.18
C GLU A 431 -6.86 -25.48 -8.26
N ILE A 432 -7.86 -24.71 -7.86
CA ILE A 432 -8.79 -24.02 -8.77
C ILE A 432 -8.08 -22.80 -9.37
N SER A 433 -8.06 -22.73 -10.69
CA SER A 433 -7.46 -21.62 -11.44
C SER A 433 -8.47 -20.60 -11.94
N ASP A 434 -9.70 -21.03 -12.23
CA ASP A 434 -10.76 -20.17 -12.75
C ASP A 434 -12.14 -20.85 -12.58
N ALA A 435 -13.22 -20.07 -12.61
CA ALA A 435 -14.58 -20.55 -12.41
C ALA A 435 -15.62 -19.74 -13.19
N GLU A 436 -16.71 -20.41 -13.60
CA GLU A 436 -17.80 -19.82 -14.37
C GLU A 436 -19.12 -20.56 -14.10
N VAL A 437 -20.23 -19.85 -13.94
CA VAL A 437 -21.58 -20.46 -13.84
C VAL A 437 -22.21 -20.68 -15.22
N ALA A 438 -22.21 -21.95 -15.63
CA ALA A 438 -22.87 -22.40 -16.85
C ALA A 438 -24.41 -22.44 -16.70
N THR A 439 -25.12 -21.85 -17.66
CA THR A 439 -26.54 -22.19 -17.90
C THR A 439 -26.64 -23.38 -18.86
N LEU A 440 -27.29 -24.45 -18.40
CA LEU A 440 -27.39 -25.72 -19.12
C LEU A 440 -28.60 -25.75 -20.08
N SER A 441 -28.62 -26.75 -20.96
CA SER A 441 -29.65 -26.90 -22.00
C SER A 441 -31.07 -27.13 -21.49
N ASP A 442 -31.24 -27.63 -20.26
CA ASP A 442 -32.53 -27.77 -19.59
C ASP A 442 -32.93 -26.55 -18.74
N GLY A 443 -32.06 -25.52 -18.69
CA GLY A 443 -32.24 -24.30 -17.92
C GLY A 443 -31.75 -24.37 -16.48
N SER A 444 -31.23 -25.52 -16.03
CA SER A 444 -30.51 -25.61 -14.75
C SER A 444 -29.14 -24.92 -14.84
N LYS A 445 -28.51 -24.69 -13.68
CA LYS A 445 -27.18 -24.07 -13.58
C LYS A 445 -26.17 -25.04 -12.98
N ALA A 446 -24.91 -24.89 -13.36
CA ALA A 446 -23.79 -25.59 -12.76
C ALA A 446 -22.60 -24.63 -12.66
N VAL A 447 -21.86 -24.69 -11.55
CA VAL A 447 -20.54 -24.07 -11.50
C VAL A 447 -19.57 -24.99 -12.24
N VAL A 448 -18.76 -24.42 -13.10
CA VAL A 448 -17.67 -25.09 -13.79
C VAL A 448 -16.37 -24.47 -13.33
N VAL A 449 -15.43 -25.30 -12.91
CA VAL A 449 -14.12 -24.86 -12.41
C VAL A 449 -13.02 -25.55 -13.19
N SER A 450 -11.97 -24.81 -13.56
CA SER A 450 -10.71 -25.36 -14.04
C SER A 450 -9.75 -25.56 -12.88
N THR A 451 -8.96 -26.64 -12.96
CA THR A 451 -7.89 -26.92 -12.01
C THR A 451 -6.61 -27.35 -12.68
N ASN A 452 -5.55 -27.47 -11.89
CA ASN A 452 -4.30 -28.10 -12.29
C ASN A 452 -4.45 -29.58 -12.71
N PHE A 453 -5.54 -30.27 -12.36
CA PHE A 453 -5.82 -31.65 -12.76
C PHE A 453 -6.85 -31.81 -13.89
N GLY A 454 -7.70 -30.82 -14.12
CA GLY A 454 -8.78 -30.99 -15.08
C GLY A 454 -9.87 -29.92 -15.02
N ILE A 455 -11.06 -30.32 -15.45
CA ILE A 455 -12.27 -29.51 -15.36
C ILE A 455 -13.32 -30.26 -14.55
N THR A 456 -13.97 -29.55 -13.61
CA THR A 456 -15.04 -30.08 -12.77
C THR A 456 -16.30 -29.24 -12.96
N ALA A 457 -17.45 -29.88 -13.10
CA ALA A 457 -18.75 -29.23 -13.17
C ALA A 457 -19.65 -29.75 -12.04
N ILE A 458 -20.19 -28.85 -11.22
CA ILE A 458 -21.02 -29.17 -10.05
C ILE A 458 -22.40 -28.53 -10.25
N PRO A 459 -23.50 -29.32 -10.24
CA PRO A 459 -24.84 -28.77 -10.41
C PRO A 459 -25.28 -27.94 -9.20
N ILE A 460 -26.05 -26.89 -9.49
CA ILE A 460 -26.69 -26.02 -8.48
C ILE A 460 -28.17 -26.40 -8.39
N LEU A 461 -28.62 -26.78 -7.20
CA LEU A 461 -29.97 -27.25 -6.92
C LEU A 461 -30.56 -26.54 -5.70
N GLU A 462 -31.63 -25.76 -5.91
CA GLU A 462 -32.36 -25.06 -4.84
C GLU A 462 -31.45 -24.18 -3.96
N GLY A 463 -30.52 -23.43 -4.58
CA GLY A 463 -29.58 -22.56 -3.87
C GLY A 463 -28.44 -23.28 -3.14
N ALA A 464 -28.13 -24.54 -3.49
CA ALA A 464 -27.02 -25.30 -2.93
C ALA A 464 -26.26 -26.08 -4.01
N LEU A 465 -24.98 -26.35 -3.79
CA LEU A 465 -24.19 -27.23 -4.64
C LEU A 465 -24.51 -28.70 -4.34
N ASP A 466 -24.48 -29.55 -5.37
CA ASP A 466 -24.61 -31.01 -5.26
C ASP A 466 -23.34 -31.73 -5.80
N PRO A 467 -22.25 -31.79 -5.00
CA PRO A 467 -20.99 -32.43 -5.40
C PRO A 467 -21.11 -33.92 -5.72
N ASP A 468 -22.10 -34.62 -5.15
CA ASP A 468 -22.33 -36.05 -5.42
C ASP A 468 -22.73 -36.30 -6.88
N SER A 469 -23.28 -35.29 -7.55
CA SER A 469 -23.67 -35.30 -8.96
C SER A 469 -22.65 -34.59 -9.86
N ALA A 470 -21.47 -34.25 -9.35
CA ALA A 470 -20.43 -33.57 -10.10
C ALA A 470 -19.87 -34.44 -11.24
N ALA A 471 -19.47 -33.78 -12.33
CA ALA A 471 -18.74 -34.38 -13.43
C ALA A 471 -17.30 -33.88 -13.42
N PHE A 472 -16.33 -34.79 -13.59
CA PHE A 472 -14.91 -34.47 -13.68
C PHE A 472 -14.31 -35.04 -14.96
N LEU A 473 -13.50 -34.25 -15.63
CA LEU A 473 -12.70 -34.66 -16.78
C LEU A 473 -11.25 -34.25 -16.57
N ALA A 474 -10.36 -35.24 -16.44
CA ALA A 474 -8.92 -35.00 -16.30
C ALA A 474 -8.30 -34.46 -17.59
N THR A 475 -7.50 -33.41 -17.47
CA THR A 475 -6.79 -32.78 -18.60
C THR A 475 -5.36 -32.40 -18.19
N THR A 476 -4.62 -31.71 -19.08
CA THR A 476 -3.46 -30.92 -18.65
C THR A 476 -3.93 -29.76 -17.76
N PRO A 477 -3.04 -29.14 -16.97
CA PRO A 477 -3.38 -27.97 -16.18
C PRO A 477 -4.08 -26.90 -17.03
N LEU A 478 -5.26 -26.50 -16.60
CA LEU A 478 -6.05 -25.45 -17.20
C LEU A 478 -5.86 -24.16 -16.38
N LEU A 479 -5.79 -23.03 -17.06
CA LEU A 479 -5.50 -21.72 -16.48
C LEU A 479 -6.74 -20.82 -16.47
N SER A 480 -7.59 -20.91 -17.49
CA SER A 480 -8.82 -20.14 -17.52
C SER A 480 -9.90 -20.78 -18.37
N ILE A 481 -11.13 -20.35 -18.12
CA ILE A 481 -12.35 -20.79 -18.78
C ILE A 481 -13.18 -19.58 -19.16
N SER A 482 -13.88 -19.65 -20.30
CA SER A 482 -14.82 -18.59 -20.66
C SER A 482 -16.00 -19.14 -21.46
N PRO A 483 -17.20 -18.55 -21.34
CA PRO A 483 -18.38 -19.04 -22.02
C PRO A 483 -18.34 -18.78 -23.54
N LEU A 484 -18.96 -19.67 -24.31
CA LEU A 484 -19.14 -19.55 -25.77
C LEU A 484 -20.64 -19.53 -26.16
N PRO A 485 -21.39 -18.47 -25.84
CA PRO A 485 -22.83 -18.40 -26.10
C PRO A 485 -23.30 -18.76 -27.53
N PRO A 486 -22.59 -18.38 -28.63
CA PRO A 486 -23.06 -18.72 -29.97
C PRO A 486 -23.08 -20.23 -30.29
N MET A 487 -22.32 -21.05 -29.55
CA MET A 487 -22.27 -22.50 -29.72
C MET A 487 -23.39 -23.24 -28.97
N GLY A 488 -24.11 -22.53 -28.10
CA GLY A 488 -25.25 -23.05 -27.34
C GLY A 488 -25.00 -23.11 -25.83
N PRO A 489 -26.02 -23.48 -25.04
CA PRO A 489 -25.92 -23.58 -23.58
C PRO A 489 -24.78 -24.51 -23.14
N GLY A 490 -24.01 -24.09 -22.13
CA GLY A 490 -22.91 -24.87 -21.55
C GLY A 490 -21.66 -25.03 -22.43
N ALA A 491 -21.59 -24.39 -23.60
CA ALA A 491 -20.37 -24.39 -24.40
C ALA A 491 -19.34 -23.40 -23.82
N MET A 492 -18.08 -23.82 -23.73
CA MET A 492 -16.98 -23.07 -23.11
C MET A 492 -15.68 -23.23 -23.91
N ILE A 493 -14.80 -22.24 -23.81
CA ILE A 493 -13.40 -22.29 -24.23
C ILE A 493 -12.52 -22.42 -22.98
N LEU A 494 -11.46 -23.22 -23.08
CA LEU A 494 -10.51 -23.48 -21.99
C LEU A 494 -9.11 -23.19 -22.49
N PHE A 495 -8.30 -22.51 -21.69
CA PHE A 495 -6.89 -22.29 -21.97
C PHE A 495 -6.01 -23.09 -21.01
N GLY A 496 -4.93 -23.64 -21.54
CA GLY A 496 -3.89 -24.31 -20.75
C GLY A 496 -2.52 -23.70 -21.04
N SER A 497 -1.51 -24.18 -20.33
CA SER A 497 -0.14 -23.69 -20.52
C SER A 497 0.42 -23.94 -21.93
N GLY A 498 1.37 -23.09 -22.34
CA GLY A 498 2.11 -23.26 -23.60
C GLY A 498 1.29 -23.03 -24.87
N GLY A 499 0.20 -22.26 -24.78
CA GLY A 499 -0.66 -21.92 -25.92
C GLY A 499 -1.69 -23.00 -26.29
N SER A 500 -2.00 -23.90 -25.36
CA SER A 500 -3.04 -24.93 -25.54
C SER A 500 -4.43 -24.31 -25.44
N ALA A 501 -5.35 -24.67 -26.33
CA ALA A 501 -6.71 -24.12 -26.35
C ALA A 501 -7.73 -25.19 -26.73
N PHE A 502 -8.75 -25.37 -25.89
CA PHE A 502 -9.77 -26.40 -26.04
C PHE A 502 -11.17 -25.79 -26.06
N SER A 503 -12.10 -26.45 -26.71
CA SER A 503 -13.54 -26.21 -26.50
C SER A 503 -14.17 -27.39 -25.78
N VAL A 504 -15.18 -27.14 -24.96
CA VAL A 504 -15.95 -28.17 -24.25
C VAL A 504 -17.43 -27.79 -24.19
N VAL A 505 -18.29 -28.78 -23.96
CA VAL A 505 -19.71 -28.57 -23.69
C VAL A 505 -20.11 -29.28 -22.40
N VAL A 506 -20.52 -28.51 -21.40
CA VAL A 506 -21.06 -28.99 -20.13
C VAL A 506 -22.58 -29.04 -20.24
N ASN A 507 -23.17 -30.24 -20.22
CA ASN A 507 -24.61 -30.40 -20.32
C ASN A 507 -25.10 -31.71 -19.68
N PRO A 508 -26.38 -31.78 -19.26
CA PRO A 508 -26.97 -33.02 -18.81
C PRO A 508 -27.19 -33.98 -19.99
N ASP A 509 -26.64 -35.20 -19.92
CA ASP A 509 -27.02 -36.31 -20.80
C ASP A 509 -27.83 -37.35 -20.03
N ASN A 510 -29.05 -37.61 -20.48
CA ASN A 510 -30.02 -38.51 -19.83
C ASN A 510 -30.30 -38.21 -18.35
N GLY A 511 -30.13 -36.94 -17.93
CA GLY A 511 -30.40 -36.47 -16.56
C GLY A 511 -29.20 -36.56 -15.61
N ALA A 512 -28.02 -36.91 -16.09
CA ALA A 512 -26.76 -36.79 -15.35
C ALA A 512 -25.90 -35.70 -16.00
N LEU A 513 -25.25 -34.87 -15.19
CA LEU A 513 -24.33 -33.85 -15.68
C LEU A 513 -23.13 -34.52 -16.36
N GLY A 514 -22.73 -34.02 -17.53
CA GLY A 514 -21.61 -34.53 -18.30
C GLY A 514 -20.77 -33.41 -18.88
N ILE A 515 -19.49 -33.70 -19.06
CA ILE A 515 -18.52 -32.84 -19.74
C ILE A 515 -18.13 -33.57 -21.03
N ASP A 516 -18.65 -33.08 -22.16
CA ASP A 516 -18.46 -33.69 -23.47
C ASP A 516 -17.66 -32.79 -24.41
N GLY A 517 -17.02 -33.40 -25.40
CA GLY A 517 -16.51 -32.67 -26.56
C GLY A 517 -15.25 -31.84 -26.30
N LEU A 518 -14.31 -32.32 -25.46
CA LEU A 518 -12.97 -31.72 -25.36
C LEU A 518 -12.26 -31.82 -26.72
N GLU A 519 -12.29 -30.72 -27.47
CA GLU A 519 -11.73 -30.61 -28.83
C GLU A 519 -10.67 -29.51 -28.89
N ASN A 520 -9.51 -29.81 -29.47
CA ASN A 520 -8.43 -28.83 -29.65
C ASN A 520 -8.81 -27.81 -30.73
N ILE A 521 -8.55 -26.53 -30.46
CA ILE A 521 -8.77 -25.44 -31.39
C ILE A 521 -7.46 -25.18 -32.16
N GLU A 522 -7.12 -26.09 -33.09
CA GLU A 522 -5.81 -26.11 -33.76
C GLU A 522 -5.38 -24.75 -34.36
N THR A 523 -6.32 -23.97 -34.87
CA THR A 523 -6.07 -22.67 -35.50
C THR A 523 -5.70 -21.58 -34.49
N LEU A 524 -6.32 -21.62 -33.31
CA LEU A 524 -6.01 -20.72 -32.21
C LEU A 524 -4.70 -21.13 -31.52
N GLU A 525 -4.49 -22.43 -31.29
CA GLU A 525 -3.22 -22.95 -30.76
C GLU A 525 -2.03 -22.54 -31.65
N GLN A 526 -2.17 -22.64 -32.97
CA GLN A 526 -1.14 -22.18 -33.90
C GLN A 526 -0.84 -20.68 -33.78
N ALA A 527 -1.88 -19.86 -33.57
CA ALA A 527 -1.72 -18.42 -33.38
C ALA A 527 -0.99 -18.10 -32.06
N LEU A 528 -1.36 -18.78 -30.97
CA LEU A 528 -0.75 -18.62 -29.65
C LEU A 528 0.72 -19.09 -29.64
N VAL A 529 0.98 -20.30 -30.10
CA VAL A 529 2.34 -20.88 -30.18
C VAL A 529 3.26 -20.05 -31.07
N SER A 530 2.73 -19.38 -32.11
CA SER A 530 3.55 -18.52 -32.99
C SER A 530 4.22 -17.34 -32.27
N ARG A 531 3.68 -16.93 -31.12
CA ARG A 531 4.19 -15.83 -30.28
C ARG A 531 4.59 -16.28 -28.88
N ASN A 532 4.59 -17.58 -28.61
CA ASN A 532 4.81 -18.12 -27.26
C ASN A 532 3.84 -17.52 -26.23
N ALA A 533 2.57 -17.42 -26.64
CA ALA A 533 1.51 -16.80 -25.89
C ALA A 533 0.64 -17.84 -25.16
N THR A 534 0.06 -17.45 -24.04
CA THR A 534 -0.93 -18.23 -23.28
C THR A 534 -2.22 -17.42 -23.20
N GLY A 535 -3.35 -18.04 -23.54
CA GLY A 535 -4.66 -17.38 -23.41
C GLY A 535 -5.02 -17.21 -21.94
N THR A 536 -5.47 -16.01 -21.57
CA THR A 536 -5.83 -15.63 -20.20
C THR A 536 -7.33 -15.46 -20.05
N VAL A 537 -7.99 -14.83 -21.02
CA VAL A 537 -9.44 -14.57 -20.99
C VAL A 537 -9.99 -14.59 -22.41
N ALA A 538 -11.26 -14.98 -22.59
CA ALA A 538 -11.93 -14.89 -23.87
C ALA A 538 -13.35 -14.32 -23.76
N LEU A 539 -13.70 -13.44 -24.69
CA LEU A 539 -15.02 -12.82 -24.75
C LEU A 539 -15.67 -13.01 -26.11
N HIS A 540 -16.84 -13.65 -26.15
CA HIS A 540 -17.59 -13.87 -27.40
C HIS A 540 -18.68 -12.82 -27.59
N VAL A 541 -18.42 -11.85 -28.46
CA VAL A 541 -19.29 -10.70 -28.71
C VAL A 541 -20.31 -11.02 -29.81
N VAL A 542 -21.60 -10.90 -29.47
CA VAL A 542 -22.73 -11.16 -30.38
C VAL A 542 -23.53 -9.89 -30.65
N ARG A 543 -23.49 -9.39 -31.90
CA ARG A 543 -24.27 -8.22 -32.35
C ARG A 543 -25.34 -8.61 -33.37
N GLN A 544 -26.51 -7.95 -33.31
CA GLN A 544 -27.59 -8.23 -34.25
C GLN A 544 -27.20 -7.87 -35.69
N GLY A 545 -27.23 -8.87 -36.58
CA GLY A 545 -27.01 -8.67 -38.02
C GLY A 545 -25.55 -8.78 -38.46
N GLU A 546 -24.64 -9.12 -37.55
CA GLU A 546 -23.21 -9.30 -37.82
C GLU A 546 -22.73 -10.70 -37.43
N PRO A 547 -21.67 -11.22 -38.05
CA PRO A 547 -21.06 -12.46 -37.59
C PRO A 547 -20.46 -12.26 -36.18
N PRO A 548 -20.66 -13.21 -35.25
CA PRO A 548 -20.08 -13.15 -33.91
C PRO A 548 -18.54 -13.01 -33.93
N MET A 549 -17.99 -12.31 -32.94
CA MET A 549 -16.56 -12.04 -32.82
C MET A 549 -16.05 -12.54 -31.47
N LEU A 550 -15.06 -13.44 -31.51
CA LEU A 550 -14.30 -13.87 -30.35
C LEU A 550 -13.09 -12.96 -30.17
N LEU A 551 -12.96 -12.38 -28.98
CA LEU A 551 -11.74 -11.74 -28.51
C LEU A 551 -11.03 -12.69 -27.55
N VAL A 552 -9.71 -12.80 -27.65
CA VAL A 552 -8.89 -13.62 -26.75
C VAL A 552 -7.76 -12.74 -26.24
N GLY A 553 -7.78 -12.48 -24.94
CA GLY A 553 -6.67 -11.88 -24.21
C GLY A 553 -5.59 -12.92 -23.95
N THR A 554 -4.33 -12.49 -23.99
CA THR A 554 -3.18 -13.32 -23.68
C THR A 554 -2.20 -12.58 -22.77
N ASP A 555 -1.24 -13.33 -22.23
CA ASP A 555 -0.03 -12.82 -21.55
C ASP A 555 0.88 -11.93 -22.43
N THR A 556 0.56 -11.76 -23.71
CA THR A 556 1.45 -11.20 -24.74
C THR A 556 0.72 -10.39 -25.81
N GLY A 557 -0.59 -10.20 -25.71
CA GLY A 557 -1.38 -9.36 -26.61
C GLY A 557 -2.86 -9.70 -26.68
N LEU A 558 -3.54 -9.13 -27.67
CA LEU A 558 -4.96 -9.34 -27.93
C LEU A 558 -5.17 -9.95 -29.31
N ILE A 559 -5.96 -11.02 -29.38
CA ILE A 559 -6.39 -11.66 -30.62
C ILE A 559 -7.87 -11.35 -30.87
N ARG A 560 -8.21 -11.05 -32.12
CA ARG A 560 -9.60 -11.03 -32.60
C ARG A 560 -9.85 -12.13 -33.62
N TRP A 561 -11.02 -12.73 -33.55
CA TRP A 561 -11.43 -13.78 -34.48
C TRP A 561 -12.93 -13.76 -34.76
N THR A 562 -13.31 -13.51 -36.00
CA THR A 562 -14.71 -13.61 -36.42
C THR A 562 -15.09 -15.08 -36.61
N THR A 563 -15.86 -15.65 -35.69
CA THR A 563 -16.27 -17.06 -35.71
C THR A 563 -17.52 -17.31 -34.88
N SER A 564 -18.35 -18.28 -35.28
CA SER A 564 -19.54 -18.73 -34.53
C SER A 564 -19.39 -20.14 -33.94
N ASP A 565 -18.44 -20.90 -34.45
CA ASP A 565 -18.29 -22.35 -34.20
C ASP A 565 -16.81 -22.74 -34.09
N LEU A 566 -15.92 -21.76 -33.88
CA LEU A 566 -14.46 -21.94 -33.83
C LEU A 566 -13.86 -22.55 -35.12
N SER A 567 -14.56 -22.43 -36.25
CA SER A 567 -14.05 -22.81 -37.56
C SER A 567 -13.51 -21.60 -38.33
N GLU A 568 -12.68 -21.87 -39.35
CA GLU A 568 -12.17 -20.81 -40.26
C GLU A 568 -13.20 -20.35 -41.30
N THR A 569 -14.49 -20.66 -41.12
CA THR A 569 -15.53 -20.36 -42.12
C THR A 569 -15.66 -18.86 -42.41
N PHE A 570 -15.48 -18.01 -41.40
CA PHE A 570 -15.61 -16.56 -41.51
C PHE A 570 -14.27 -15.81 -41.47
N GLY A 571 -13.20 -16.45 -41.02
CA GLY A 571 -11.86 -15.87 -40.89
C GLY A 571 -10.96 -16.73 -40.00
N SER A 572 -9.70 -16.36 -39.88
CA SER A 572 -8.73 -16.96 -38.95
C SER A 572 -8.43 -16.00 -37.79
N PRO A 573 -7.86 -16.48 -36.66
CA PRO A 573 -7.40 -15.61 -35.58
C PRO A 573 -6.37 -14.58 -36.07
N LEU A 574 -6.48 -13.34 -35.59
CA LEU A 574 -5.59 -12.23 -35.93
C LEU A 574 -5.18 -11.46 -34.68
N TRP A 575 -3.88 -11.24 -34.51
CA TRP A 575 -3.34 -10.35 -33.49
C TRP A 575 -3.76 -8.90 -33.80
N VAL A 576 -4.40 -8.25 -32.83
CA VAL A 576 -4.70 -6.82 -32.82
C VAL A 576 -3.41 -6.07 -32.49
N TYR A 577 -2.79 -6.45 -31.37
CA TYR A 577 -1.48 -6.02 -30.92
C TYR A 577 -0.76 -7.18 -30.23
N ASP A 578 0.55 -7.06 -30.04
CA ASP A 578 1.42 -8.04 -29.41
C ASP A 578 2.51 -7.36 -28.55
N GLY A 579 3.36 -8.17 -27.91
CA GLY A 579 4.48 -7.71 -27.08
C GLY A 579 5.47 -6.74 -27.73
N GLU A 580 5.48 -6.59 -29.07
CA GLU A 580 6.36 -5.65 -29.75
C GLU A 580 5.72 -4.28 -29.99
N ASN A 581 4.38 -4.18 -30.00
CA ASN A 581 3.67 -2.96 -30.37
C ASN A 581 2.56 -2.53 -29.41
N ALA A 582 2.31 -3.27 -28.32
CA ALA A 582 1.24 -3.02 -27.36
C ALA A 582 1.20 -1.57 -26.85
N GLU A 583 2.35 -0.94 -26.56
CA GLU A 583 2.40 0.44 -26.06
C GLU A 583 1.78 1.47 -27.01
N SER A 584 1.70 1.17 -28.30
CA SER A 584 1.04 2.04 -29.28
C SER A 584 -0.50 1.95 -29.26
N PHE A 585 -1.04 0.91 -28.62
CA PHE A 585 -2.46 0.65 -28.48
C PHE A 585 -2.96 1.00 -27.08
N VAL A 586 -2.25 0.57 -26.03
CA VAL A 586 -2.71 0.68 -24.63
C VAL A 586 -1.84 1.60 -23.77
N GLY A 587 -0.68 2.05 -24.26
CA GLY A 587 0.24 2.89 -23.49
C GLY A 587 1.25 2.08 -22.66
N ILE A 588 1.99 2.77 -21.80
CA ILE A 588 3.11 2.19 -21.04
C ILE A 588 2.60 1.73 -19.68
N ALA A 589 2.74 0.43 -19.40
CA ALA A 589 2.50 -0.12 -18.07
C ALA A 589 3.68 0.12 -17.12
N ASP A 590 4.89 -0.21 -17.57
CA ASP A 590 6.11 -0.23 -16.75
C ASP A 590 7.28 0.39 -17.53
N LEU A 591 8.03 1.28 -16.89
CA LEU A 591 9.14 2.01 -17.51
C LEU A 591 10.34 1.12 -17.85
N LEU A 592 10.49 0.00 -17.16
CA LEU A 592 11.60 -0.94 -17.30
C LEU A 592 11.20 -2.22 -18.03
N ASN A 593 9.92 -2.57 -18.03
CA ASN A 593 9.40 -3.79 -18.65
C ASN A 593 8.28 -3.54 -19.68
N THR A 594 8.66 -3.35 -20.95
CA THR A 594 7.71 -3.09 -22.04
C THR A 594 6.75 -4.25 -22.33
N SER A 595 7.07 -5.49 -21.92
CA SER A 595 6.18 -6.64 -22.20
C SER A 595 4.95 -6.64 -21.32
N LYS A 596 4.99 -6.01 -20.12
CA LYS A 596 3.82 -5.89 -19.25
C LYS A 596 2.66 -5.17 -19.93
N SER A 597 2.96 -4.17 -20.77
CA SER A 597 1.95 -3.43 -21.54
C SER A 597 1.14 -4.32 -22.49
N ALA A 598 1.61 -5.52 -22.83
CA ALA A 598 0.90 -6.41 -23.75
C ALA A 598 -0.09 -7.37 -23.08
N VAL A 599 0.00 -7.54 -21.76
CA VAL A 599 -0.84 -8.46 -21.00
C VAL A 599 -2.29 -7.99 -21.02
N VAL A 600 -3.21 -8.93 -21.23
CA VAL A 600 -4.66 -8.71 -21.11
C VAL A 600 -5.16 -9.48 -19.90
N ASN A 601 -5.58 -8.75 -18.88
CA ASN A 601 -6.12 -9.31 -17.64
C ASN A 601 -7.64 -9.53 -17.78
N VAL A 602 -8.37 -8.52 -18.30
CA VAL A 602 -9.84 -8.50 -18.28
C VAL A 602 -10.42 -8.17 -19.64
N LEU A 603 -11.50 -8.85 -20.02
CA LEU A 603 -12.34 -8.52 -21.16
C LEU A 603 -13.82 -8.59 -20.78
N GLU A 604 -14.48 -7.43 -20.69
CA GLU A 604 -15.89 -7.35 -20.30
C GLU A 604 -16.76 -6.63 -21.33
N LEU A 605 -18.04 -6.99 -21.46
CA LEU A 605 -18.93 -6.32 -22.41
C LEU A 605 -19.20 -4.88 -21.95
N ALA A 606 -18.86 -3.87 -22.77
CA ALA A 606 -19.14 -2.47 -22.43
C ALA A 606 -20.50 -2.03 -22.99
N GLY A 607 -21.35 -1.42 -22.15
CA GLY A 607 -22.67 -1.00 -22.59
C GLY A 607 -23.35 0.00 -21.66
N ILE A 608 -24.59 0.33 -22.02
CA ILE A 608 -25.50 1.10 -21.18
C ILE A 608 -26.36 0.11 -20.41
N LEU A 609 -26.31 0.17 -19.08
CA LEU A 609 -27.14 -0.65 -18.20
C LEU A 609 -28.50 0.01 -17.95
N ASP A 610 -29.53 -0.81 -17.75
CA ASP A 610 -30.81 -0.35 -17.22
C ASP A 610 -30.76 -0.17 -15.69
N ALA A 611 -31.84 0.35 -15.10
CA ALA A 611 -31.93 0.57 -13.65
C ALA A 611 -31.87 -0.74 -12.83
N SER A 612 -31.97 -1.89 -13.48
CA SER A 612 -31.87 -3.21 -12.87
C SER A 612 -30.48 -3.84 -13.08
N GLY A 613 -29.53 -3.13 -13.72
CA GLY A 613 -28.18 -3.63 -14.00
C GLY A 613 -28.07 -4.47 -15.27
N ASN A 614 -29.14 -4.66 -16.05
CA ASN A 614 -29.07 -5.47 -17.26
C ASN A 614 -28.56 -4.64 -18.44
N MET A 615 -27.80 -5.28 -19.32
CA MET A 615 -27.29 -4.64 -20.54
C MET A 615 -28.44 -4.26 -21.49
N ALA A 616 -28.76 -2.97 -21.56
CA ALA A 616 -29.80 -2.43 -22.44
C ALA A 616 -29.27 -2.19 -23.86
N GLN A 617 -28.01 -1.76 -23.98
CA GLN A 617 -27.34 -1.53 -25.25
C GLN A 617 -25.85 -1.85 -25.13
N LEU A 618 -25.36 -2.76 -25.98
CA LEU A 618 -23.93 -3.02 -26.16
C LEU A 618 -23.30 -1.92 -27.02
N THR A 619 -22.21 -1.32 -26.55
CA THR A 619 -21.48 -0.25 -27.24
C THR A 619 -20.04 -0.61 -27.55
N GLY A 620 -19.40 -1.48 -26.76
CA GLY A 620 -18.00 -1.86 -26.94
C GLY A 620 -17.58 -3.03 -26.04
N VAL A 621 -16.29 -3.09 -25.73
CA VAL A 621 -15.70 -4.03 -24.77
C VAL A 621 -14.75 -3.26 -23.86
N TRP A 622 -14.86 -3.47 -22.55
CA TRP A 622 -13.89 -3.01 -21.58
C TRP A 622 -12.67 -3.93 -21.61
N LEU A 623 -11.49 -3.33 -21.62
CA LEU A 623 -10.21 -4.02 -21.66
C LEU A 623 -9.38 -3.55 -20.47
N GLY A 624 -9.09 -4.48 -19.56
CA GLY A 624 -8.17 -4.28 -18.44
C GLY A 624 -6.77 -4.77 -18.79
N THR A 625 -5.76 -3.93 -18.57
CA THR A 625 -4.35 -4.24 -18.79
C THR A 625 -3.50 -3.67 -17.65
N PRO A 626 -2.22 -4.06 -17.54
CA PRO A 626 -1.27 -3.41 -16.64
C PRO A 626 -1.05 -1.90 -16.88
N SER A 627 -1.47 -1.38 -18.04
CA SER A 627 -1.35 0.03 -18.41
C SER A 627 -2.58 0.88 -18.08
N GLY A 628 -3.66 0.25 -17.62
CA GLY A 628 -4.93 0.89 -17.28
C GLY A 628 -6.14 0.20 -17.93
N ILE A 629 -7.30 0.83 -17.72
CA ILE A 629 -8.57 0.45 -18.34
C ILE A 629 -8.76 1.16 -19.68
N HIS A 630 -9.28 0.43 -20.65
CA HIS A 630 -9.54 0.88 -22.02
C HIS A 630 -10.94 0.49 -22.46
N ILE A 631 -11.48 1.24 -23.42
CA ILE A 631 -12.68 0.84 -24.16
C ILE A 631 -12.30 0.51 -25.60
N ILE A 632 -12.80 -0.62 -26.09
CA ILE A 632 -12.66 -1.07 -27.48
C ILE A 632 -13.94 -0.74 -28.25
N ASP A 633 -13.82 0.12 -29.27
CA ASP A 633 -14.84 0.31 -30.29
C ASP A 633 -14.83 -0.85 -31.29
N LEU A 634 -15.90 -1.63 -31.29
CA LEU A 634 -16.01 -2.85 -32.10
C LEU A 634 -16.11 -2.58 -33.61
N ASP A 635 -16.59 -1.41 -34.04
CA ASP A 635 -16.68 -1.05 -35.45
C ASP A 635 -15.31 -0.64 -36.00
N ASP A 636 -14.59 0.17 -35.22
CA ASP A 636 -13.24 0.60 -35.57
C ASP A 636 -12.23 -0.55 -35.42
N LEU A 637 -12.42 -1.50 -34.49
CA LEU A 637 -11.55 -2.66 -34.32
C LEU A 637 -11.43 -3.50 -35.61
N VAL A 638 -12.49 -3.52 -36.43
CA VAL A 638 -12.48 -4.26 -37.69
C VAL A 638 -11.73 -3.50 -38.78
N THR A 639 -11.87 -2.17 -38.82
CA THR A 639 -11.45 -1.32 -39.94
C THR A 639 -10.12 -0.61 -39.69
N GLU A 640 -9.90 -0.06 -38.49
CA GLU A 640 -8.73 0.69 -38.05
C GLU A 640 -8.35 0.33 -36.59
N PRO A 641 -7.78 -0.87 -36.34
CA PRO A 641 -7.52 -1.37 -34.98
C PRO A 641 -6.68 -0.44 -34.10
N ALA A 642 -5.79 0.35 -34.69
CA ALA A 642 -4.90 1.27 -33.98
C ALA A 642 -5.61 2.47 -33.32
N TYR A 643 -6.87 2.75 -33.71
CA TYR A 643 -7.69 3.81 -33.11
C TYR A 643 -8.90 3.26 -32.37
N ALA A 644 -9.07 1.94 -32.35
CA ALA A 644 -10.22 1.27 -31.76
C ALA A 644 -10.14 1.20 -30.23
N ILE A 645 -8.93 1.31 -29.66
CA ILE A 645 -8.68 1.21 -28.22
C ILE A 645 -8.36 2.60 -27.69
N SER A 646 -9.03 2.99 -26.61
CA SER A 646 -8.91 4.32 -26.00
C SER A 646 -8.99 4.27 -24.48
N ASN A 647 -8.15 5.06 -23.81
CA ASN A 647 -8.19 5.31 -22.36
C ASN A 647 -8.47 6.80 -22.02
N ASP A 648 -9.14 7.54 -22.91
CA ASP A 648 -9.45 8.96 -22.66
C ASP A 648 -10.18 9.15 -21.33
N ARG A 649 -9.54 9.87 -20.39
CA ARG A 649 -10.00 10.15 -19.02
C ARG A 649 -10.15 8.93 -18.10
N MET A 650 -9.44 7.86 -18.41
CA MET A 650 -9.49 6.59 -17.70
C MET A 650 -8.15 6.19 -17.06
N PHE A 651 -7.22 7.14 -16.90
CA PHE A 651 -5.88 6.89 -16.35
C PHE A 651 -5.77 7.46 -14.94
N ASN A 652 -5.41 6.60 -13.98
CA ASN A 652 -5.17 6.99 -12.60
C ASN A 652 -3.73 7.50 -12.43
N SER A 653 -3.55 8.82 -12.43
CA SER A 653 -2.21 9.42 -12.32
C SER A 653 -1.64 9.42 -10.91
N GLU A 654 -2.48 9.31 -9.88
CA GLU A 654 -2.07 9.38 -8.48
C GLU A 654 -1.45 8.05 -8.04
N SER A 655 -2.06 6.93 -8.44
CA SER A 655 -1.64 5.58 -8.06
C SER A 655 -0.82 4.84 -9.12
N TRP A 656 -0.09 5.55 -10.00
CA TRP A 656 0.62 4.87 -11.10
C TRP A 656 1.74 3.96 -10.60
N LEU A 657 2.48 4.39 -9.57
CA LEU A 657 3.61 3.64 -9.01
C LEU A 657 3.17 2.52 -8.06
N SER A 658 2.06 2.71 -7.35
CA SER A 658 1.47 1.72 -6.44
C SER A 658 0.72 0.60 -7.19
N GLY A 659 0.51 0.73 -8.50
CA GLY A 659 -0.16 -0.29 -9.32
C GLY A 659 -1.66 -0.06 -9.52
N GLY A 660 -2.17 1.15 -9.27
CA GLY A 660 -3.58 1.49 -9.48
C GLY A 660 -4.05 1.40 -10.95
N ASN A 661 -3.13 1.39 -11.92
CA ASN A 661 -3.47 1.13 -13.34
C ASN A 661 -3.24 -0.33 -13.75
N ASP A 662 -2.80 -1.21 -12.86
CA ASP A 662 -2.73 -2.63 -13.14
C ASP A 662 -4.09 -3.26 -12.91
N VAL A 663 -4.95 -3.21 -13.94
CA VAL A 663 -6.38 -3.55 -13.83
C VAL A 663 -6.57 -5.06 -13.85
N LEU A 664 -7.17 -5.61 -12.80
CA LEU A 664 -7.40 -7.03 -12.59
C LEU A 664 -8.87 -7.43 -12.70
N SER A 665 -9.80 -6.51 -12.44
CA SER A 665 -11.25 -6.74 -12.57
C SER A 665 -12.00 -5.47 -12.97
N ILE A 666 -13.15 -5.63 -13.61
CA ILE A 666 -14.01 -4.53 -14.06
C ILE A 666 -15.46 -4.93 -13.83
N GLU A 667 -16.21 -4.11 -13.08
CA GLU A 667 -17.65 -4.31 -12.87
C GLU A 667 -18.43 -3.04 -13.24
N GLN A 668 -19.54 -3.21 -13.96
CA GLN A 668 -20.39 -2.09 -14.36
C GLN A 668 -21.64 -2.03 -13.51
N ILE A 669 -21.87 -0.86 -12.91
CA ILE A 669 -23.13 -0.53 -12.26
C ILE A 669 -23.80 0.64 -12.98
N PRO A 670 -25.12 0.88 -12.78
CA PRO A 670 -25.81 1.94 -13.54
C PRO A 670 -25.16 3.33 -13.37
N GLY A 671 -24.46 3.78 -14.42
CA GLY A 671 -23.81 5.09 -14.50
C GLY A 671 -22.38 5.16 -13.92
N MET A 672 -21.78 4.03 -13.56
CA MET A 672 -20.43 3.96 -13.01
C MET A 672 -19.73 2.65 -13.41
N VAL A 673 -18.42 2.71 -13.59
CA VAL A 673 -17.58 1.51 -13.78
C VAL A 673 -16.65 1.41 -12.59
N LEU A 674 -16.71 0.29 -11.87
CA LEU A 674 -15.78 -0.06 -10.80
C LEU A 674 -14.58 -0.76 -11.43
N VAL A 675 -13.39 -0.38 -11.01
CA VAL A 675 -12.12 -0.90 -11.52
C VAL A 675 -11.35 -1.45 -10.32
N GLY A 676 -11.13 -2.77 -10.33
CA GLY A 676 -10.24 -3.42 -9.39
C GLY A 676 -8.84 -3.45 -9.97
N SER A 677 -7.88 -3.00 -9.18
CA SER A 677 -6.47 -2.95 -9.57
C SER A 677 -5.59 -3.61 -8.53
N ARG A 678 -4.28 -3.70 -8.82
CA ARG A 678 -3.29 -4.24 -7.88
C ARG A 678 -3.17 -3.44 -6.58
N GLU A 679 -3.41 -2.13 -6.62
CA GLU A 679 -3.40 -1.28 -5.41
C GLU A 679 -4.73 -1.35 -4.65
N GLY A 680 -5.86 -1.42 -5.37
CA GLY A 680 -7.19 -1.28 -4.77
C GLY A 680 -8.29 -0.99 -5.78
N MET A 681 -9.48 -0.70 -5.25
CA MET A 681 -10.65 -0.32 -6.04
C MET A 681 -10.73 1.18 -6.27
N TRP A 682 -11.00 1.58 -7.51
CA TRP A 682 -11.38 2.95 -7.87
C TRP A 682 -12.52 2.95 -8.89
N ALA A 683 -13.07 4.12 -9.22
CA ALA A 683 -14.27 4.20 -10.06
C ALA A 683 -14.23 5.29 -11.14
N LEU A 684 -15.01 5.05 -12.20
CA LEU A 684 -15.23 5.96 -13.31
C LEU A 684 -16.69 6.41 -13.36
N GLU A 685 -16.94 7.71 -13.52
CA GLU A 685 -18.27 8.23 -13.81
C GLU A 685 -18.58 8.03 -15.30
N GLY A 686 -19.57 7.21 -15.61
CA GLY A 686 -19.97 6.94 -16.99
C GLY A 686 -20.36 5.49 -17.25
N ASP A 687 -20.45 5.14 -18.53
CA ASP A 687 -20.78 3.80 -19.00
C ASP A 687 -20.12 3.56 -20.36
N GLY A 688 -20.47 2.47 -21.05
CA GLY A 688 -19.92 2.16 -22.38
C GLY A 688 -20.23 3.22 -23.46
N SER A 689 -21.06 4.23 -23.20
CA SER A 689 -21.28 5.37 -24.11
C SER A 689 -20.25 6.50 -23.96
N GLY A 690 -19.50 6.50 -22.85
CA GLY A 690 -18.41 7.44 -22.59
C GLY A 690 -18.16 7.69 -21.10
N VAL A 691 -16.89 7.93 -20.77
CA VAL A 691 -16.41 8.23 -19.42
C VAL A 691 -16.24 9.75 -19.24
N LEU A 692 -16.74 10.28 -18.13
CA LEU A 692 -16.62 11.69 -17.78
C LEU A 692 -15.30 11.98 -17.07
N GLY A 693 -14.88 11.09 -16.18
CA GLY A 693 -13.63 11.12 -15.41
C GLY A 693 -13.66 10.15 -14.23
N MET A 694 -12.59 10.15 -13.44
CA MET A 694 -12.49 9.37 -12.21
C MET A 694 -13.30 9.99 -11.07
N ILE A 695 -13.86 9.14 -10.23
CA ILE A 695 -14.59 9.48 -9.01
C ILE A 695 -14.21 8.51 -7.89
N ASP A 696 -14.48 8.91 -6.65
CA ASP A 696 -14.33 8.00 -5.52
C ASP A 696 -15.29 6.81 -5.67
N PRO A 697 -14.82 5.58 -5.43
CA PRO A 697 -15.70 4.42 -5.41
C PRO A 697 -16.71 4.55 -4.26
N PRO A 698 -17.88 3.91 -4.36
CA PRO A 698 -18.88 3.95 -3.30
C PRO A 698 -18.35 3.33 -2.01
N VAL A 699 -17.45 2.35 -2.11
CA VAL A 699 -16.78 1.67 -1.00
C VAL A 699 -15.29 1.63 -1.33
N LYS A 700 -14.43 2.14 -0.46
CA LYS A 700 -12.97 2.03 -0.61
C LYS A 700 -12.55 0.63 -0.16
N MET A 701 -11.75 -0.05 -0.97
CA MET A 701 -11.17 -1.35 -0.70
C MET A 701 -9.74 -1.33 -1.25
N ASN A 702 -8.76 -1.69 -0.44
CA ASN A 702 -7.35 -1.72 -0.83
C ASN A 702 -6.92 -3.15 -1.14
N GLY A 703 -5.72 -3.26 -1.72
CA GLY A 703 -5.13 -4.52 -2.12
C GLY A 703 -5.50 -4.96 -3.53
N PRO A 704 -4.93 -6.09 -3.98
CA PRO A 704 -5.09 -6.61 -5.33
C PRO A 704 -6.49 -7.17 -5.55
N ILE A 705 -7.37 -6.38 -6.16
CA ILE A 705 -8.77 -6.75 -6.39
C ILE A 705 -8.92 -7.58 -7.66
N SER A 706 -8.88 -8.91 -7.53
CA SER A 706 -8.99 -9.85 -8.65
C SER A 706 -10.40 -10.01 -9.20
N ASP A 707 -11.42 -9.70 -8.40
CA ASP A 707 -12.80 -9.80 -8.84
C ASP A 707 -13.73 -8.81 -8.13
N ILE A 708 -14.73 -8.30 -8.83
CA ILE A 708 -15.75 -7.39 -8.30
C ILE A 708 -17.11 -7.87 -8.78
N GLU A 709 -18.03 -8.08 -7.84
CA GLU A 709 -19.38 -8.51 -8.17
C GLU A 709 -20.41 -7.62 -7.49
N SER A 710 -21.52 -7.33 -8.17
CA SER A 710 -22.59 -6.51 -7.64
C SER A 710 -23.98 -7.13 -7.80
N TRP A 711 -24.81 -7.04 -6.75
CA TRP A 711 -26.18 -7.57 -6.79
C TRP A 711 -27.15 -6.76 -5.94
N MET A 712 -28.43 -7.07 -6.08
CA MET A 712 -29.50 -6.47 -5.28
C MET A 712 -29.97 -7.43 -4.19
N SER A 713 -29.79 -7.06 -2.93
CA SER A 713 -30.34 -7.81 -1.78
C SER A 713 -31.03 -6.87 -0.80
N GLY A 714 -32.20 -7.25 -0.30
CA GLY A 714 -32.96 -6.43 0.66
C GLY A 714 -33.46 -5.08 0.14
N GLY A 715 -33.27 -4.78 -1.16
CA GLY A 715 -33.56 -3.47 -1.76
C GLY A 715 -32.37 -2.51 -1.78
N GLU A 716 -31.20 -2.96 -1.34
CA GLU A 716 -29.91 -2.27 -1.36
C GLU A 716 -29.00 -2.91 -2.41
N ARG A 717 -28.02 -2.15 -2.91
CA ARG A 717 -27.01 -2.69 -3.82
C ARG A 717 -25.78 -3.09 -3.02
N TRP A 718 -25.43 -4.35 -3.11
CA TRP A 718 -24.24 -4.90 -2.50
C TRP A 718 -23.11 -4.96 -3.52
N ILE A 719 -21.90 -4.71 -3.05
CA ILE A 719 -20.66 -4.86 -3.80
C ILE A 719 -19.78 -5.80 -2.99
N SER A 720 -19.21 -6.79 -3.65
CA SER A 720 -18.09 -7.55 -3.12
C SER A 720 -16.83 -7.34 -3.94
N ALA A 721 -15.69 -7.43 -3.28
CA ALA A 721 -14.39 -7.49 -3.93
C ALA A 721 -13.60 -8.68 -3.39
N GLY A 722 -13.17 -9.56 -4.31
CA GLY A 722 -12.23 -10.63 -4.02
C GLY A 722 -10.81 -10.09 -4.06
N LEU A 723 -10.05 -10.33 -2.99
CA LEU A 723 -8.63 -10.05 -2.94
C LEU A 723 -7.88 -11.33 -3.30
N GLU A 724 -7.01 -11.23 -4.30
CA GLU A 724 -6.13 -12.31 -4.72
C GLU A 724 -4.89 -12.37 -3.83
N SER A 725 -4.43 -13.59 -3.55
CA SER A 725 -3.12 -13.79 -2.93
C SER A 725 -2.02 -13.66 -3.97
N GLY A 726 -0.85 -13.20 -3.55
CA GLY A 726 0.32 -13.24 -4.42
C GLY A 726 0.90 -14.65 -4.46
N ARG A 727 2.23 -14.75 -4.36
CA ARG A 727 2.88 -16.04 -4.16
C ARG A 727 2.56 -16.60 -2.77
N TYR A 728 2.35 -15.72 -1.81
CA TYR A 728 2.07 -16.04 -0.41
C TYR A 728 0.70 -15.49 -0.01
N MET A 729 0.08 -16.14 0.96
CA MET A 729 -1.24 -15.79 1.47
C MET A 729 -1.18 -14.62 2.44
N ASN A 730 -0.04 -14.33 3.08
CA ASN A 730 0.13 -13.25 4.04
C ASN A 730 -1.01 -13.21 5.09
N ILE A 731 -1.53 -14.38 5.51
CA ILE A 731 -2.58 -14.46 6.53
C ILE A 731 -2.00 -14.07 7.89
N LEU A 732 -0.79 -14.53 8.15
CA LEU A 732 0.05 -14.11 9.27
C LEU A 732 1.33 -13.46 8.71
N PRO A 733 1.82 -12.35 9.29
CA PRO A 733 3.08 -11.74 8.86
C PRO A 733 4.25 -12.69 9.10
N ILE A 734 5.14 -12.82 8.11
CA ILE A 734 6.44 -13.48 8.27
C ILE A 734 7.31 -12.70 9.27
N ASP A 735 7.91 -13.36 10.25
CA ASP A 735 8.65 -12.77 11.37
C ASP A 735 10.09 -13.31 11.43
N PRO A 736 11.12 -12.48 11.15
CA PRO A 736 12.53 -12.87 11.14
C PRO A 736 13.09 -13.31 12.49
N THR A 737 12.29 -13.24 13.55
CA THR A 737 12.66 -13.67 14.89
C THR A 737 11.93 -14.94 15.33
N SER A 738 11.10 -15.53 14.46
CA SER A 738 10.25 -16.69 14.74
C SER A 738 10.44 -17.81 13.72
N THR A 739 10.90 -18.98 14.21
CA THR A 739 11.20 -20.15 13.37
C THR A 739 9.99 -20.86 12.73
N ASP A 740 8.79 -20.30 12.86
CA ASP A 740 7.46 -20.86 12.53
C ASP A 740 6.48 -19.69 12.72
N SER A 741 6.39 -18.83 11.72
CA SER A 741 5.66 -17.56 11.76
C SER A 741 4.16 -17.74 11.81
N ASP A 742 3.63 -18.78 11.14
CA ASP A 742 2.20 -19.04 11.09
C ASP A 742 1.69 -20.00 12.19
N PHE A 743 2.61 -20.62 12.94
CA PHE A 743 2.38 -21.52 14.07
C PHE A 743 1.66 -22.81 13.71
N ASP A 744 1.80 -23.31 12.48
CA ASP A 744 1.23 -24.58 12.06
C ASP A 744 2.11 -25.80 12.41
N GLY A 745 3.36 -25.54 12.81
CA GLY A 745 4.33 -26.52 13.26
C GLY A 745 5.36 -26.93 12.21
N MET A 746 5.34 -26.32 11.02
CA MET A 746 6.42 -26.37 10.03
C MET A 746 7.33 -25.14 10.21
N PRO A 747 8.67 -25.26 10.05
CA PRO A 747 9.54 -24.09 10.08
C PRO A 747 9.55 -23.30 8.76
N ASP A 748 9.61 -21.98 8.83
CA ASP A 748 9.46 -21.10 7.66
C ASP A 748 10.51 -21.39 6.58
N GLY A 749 11.79 -21.51 6.97
CA GLY A 749 12.88 -21.87 6.07
C GLY A 749 12.70 -23.24 5.40
N TRP A 750 12.02 -24.18 6.06
CA TRP A 750 11.67 -25.48 5.46
C TRP A 750 10.55 -25.33 4.43
N GLU A 751 9.50 -24.58 4.77
CA GLU A 751 8.37 -24.32 3.90
C GLU A 751 8.78 -23.58 2.64
N PHE A 752 9.53 -22.50 2.80
CA PHE A 752 10.08 -21.71 1.71
C PHE A 752 10.87 -22.56 0.72
N TYR A 753 11.74 -23.45 1.22
CA TYR A 753 12.53 -24.35 0.37
C TYR A 753 11.67 -25.38 -0.38
N HIS A 754 10.61 -25.89 0.27
CA HIS A 754 9.71 -26.89 -0.31
C HIS A 754 8.57 -26.30 -1.14
N GLY A 755 8.43 -24.97 -1.18
CA GLY A 755 7.39 -24.27 -1.92
C GLY A 755 6.03 -24.31 -1.23
N LEU A 756 6.02 -24.48 0.09
CA LEU A 756 4.88 -24.19 0.95
C LEU A 756 4.90 -22.72 1.36
N ASP A 757 3.86 -22.28 2.05
CA ASP A 757 3.62 -20.89 2.36
C ASP A 757 3.76 -20.65 3.88
N PRO A 758 4.89 -20.09 4.35
CA PRO A 758 5.17 -19.87 5.78
C PRO A 758 4.27 -18.81 6.44
N THR A 759 3.33 -18.26 5.68
CA THR A 759 2.34 -17.27 6.15
C THR A 759 0.93 -17.84 6.20
N ASN A 760 0.76 -19.13 5.90
CA ASN A 760 -0.53 -19.79 5.73
C ASN A 760 -0.70 -20.99 6.66
N PRO A 761 -1.33 -20.80 7.84
CA PRO A 761 -1.42 -21.85 8.86
C PRO A 761 -2.35 -23.02 8.48
N PHE A 762 -2.92 -22.98 7.27
CA PHE A 762 -3.84 -23.97 6.76
C PHE A 762 -3.22 -24.88 5.71
N ASP A 763 -1.97 -24.67 5.28
CA ASP A 763 -1.35 -25.49 4.24
C ASP A 763 -0.65 -26.76 4.76
N ALA A 764 -0.12 -26.80 6.00
CA ALA A 764 0.41 -28.01 6.64
C ALA A 764 -0.48 -29.26 6.50
N PRO A 765 -1.80 -29.18 6.79
CA PRO A 765 -2.67 -30.35 6.67
C PRO A 765 -3.11 -30.66 5.23
N ARG A 766 -2.79 -29.83 4.22
CA ARG A 766 -3.28 -30.00 2.83
C ARG A 766 -2.40 -31.00 2.06
N ASP A 767 -2.99 -32.10 1.60
CA ASP A 767 -2.38 -33.05 0.65
C ASP A 767 -2.52 -32.53 -0.80
N ALA A 768 -1.79 -31.46 -1.13
CA ALA A 768 -1.97 -30.73 -2.38
C ALA A 768 -1.66 -31.55 -3.66
N ASP A 769 -0.75 -32.54 -3.57
CA ASP A 769 -0.39 -33.41 -4.70
C ASP A 769 -1.19 -34.73 -4.75
N LEU A 770 -2.08 -34.94 -3.77
CA LEU A 770 -2.99 -36.08 -3.64
C LEU A 770 -2.25 -37.42 -3.63
N ASP A 771 -1.03 -37.45 -3.09
CA ASP A 771 -0.23 -38.66 -2.99
C ASP A 771 -0.72 -39.60 -1.86
N GLY A 772 -1.62 -39.10 -1.01
CA GLY A 772 -2.30 -39.80 0.08
C GLY A 772 -1.58 -39.70 1.42
N PHE A 773 -0.69 -38.72 1.59
CA PHE A 773 0.02 -38.42 2.83
C PHE A 773 -0.60 -37.22 3.57
N ASP A 774 -1.17 -37.47 4.75
CA ASP A 774 -1.84 -36.46 5.59
C ASP A 774 -1.03 -36.23 6.89
N VAL A 775 -0.65 -34.98 7.15
CA VAL A 775 0.13 -34.54 8.33
C VAL A 775 -0.80 -33.98 9.41
N GLY A 776 -1.41 -34.87 10.20
CA GLY A 776 -2.25 -34.45 11.32
C GLY A 776 -1.47 -34.02 12.59
N GLY A 777 -1.49 -32.74 12.96
CA GLY A 777 -1.12 -32.24 14.30
C GLY A 777 -2.16 -32.59 15.40
N PRO A 778 -1.91 -32.44 16.71
CA PRO A 778 -0.69 -32.02 17.43
C PRO A 778 0.08 -33.20 18.07
N PHE A 779 -0.35 -34.45 17.90
CA PHE A 779 0.36 -35.67 18.36
C PHE A 779 -0.04 -36.89 17.52
N GLY A 780 0.25 -36.86 16.20
CA GLY A 780 -0.41 -37.71 15.20
C GLY A 780 0.35 -38.84 14.50
N PHE A 781 1.68 -38.85 14.34
CA PHE A 781 2.61 -40.03 14.30
C PHE A 781 3.98 -39.72 13.67
N GLN A 782 4.99 -39.81 14.54
CA GLN A 782 6.39 -40.22 14.38
C GLN A 782 6.83 -40.83 13.03
N ALA A 783 7.49 -40.03 12.20
CA ALA A 783 8.86 -40.35 11.78
C ALA A 783 9.80 -39.53 12.66
N PRO A 784 10.74 -40.14 13.42
CA PRO A 784 11.77 -39.35 14.05
C PRO A 784 12.66 -38.81 12.94
N TRP A 785 12.51 -37.52 12.63
CA TRP A 785 13.61 -36.75 12.08
C TRP A 785 14.70 -36.76 13.16
N THR A 786 15.64 -37.69 13.04
CA THR A 786 16.87 -37.83 13.83
C THR A 786 18.03 -38.17 12.93
#